data_AF-A0A8T5LPS0-F1
#
_entry.id   AF-A0A8T5LPS0-F1
#
_cell.length_a   1.000
_cell.length_b   1.000
_cell.length_c   1.000
_cell.angle_alpha   90.00
_cell.angle_beta   90.00
_cell.angle_gamma   90.00
#
_symmetry.space_group_name_H-M   'P 1'
#
loop_
_entity.id
_entity.type
_entity.pdbx_description
1 polymer ?
#
loop_
_entity_poly.entity_id
_entity_poly.type
_entity_poly.pdbx_seq_one_letter_code
_entity_poly.pdbx_strand_id
1 'polypeptide(L)'
;LGDITFDEAYCIFSEQVKGLQEADVIIISTISDIKVLKAAILAAKDNCKLPIISSMTFQGKRTSTGTDVETYTVIADAMGADIIGVNCSEGPEGLLDVVSTIAANTDKPIIVQPNAGMPSMDGQYKQTAKDFASFAEKFLALGVNIIGGCCGTTPEHIKAVSQKVKGKSPAVRKYAPKTRLCSRLKTVTIGGKTLVVGERINPTGKKAFQEELNQGKTSYIRDHAIKQVSEGAAFLDINVGVAGGDEKESLPKAVSVVQSLVDSPIVIDTSNFEALELALKKSDGKPLINSVNGGEKSLKAVLPLAKRYGAAIIALALDEEGIPKTAEKRIEIAQRIIDEALKLGVKREDIIVDSLVLTVATNPENETIILDAVKEIKKLGYKTILGVSNISHGLPNRSEINSKFLTKASKAGLDLAILNPTDNILMENTDIEVFKAKKVEIDKDLPIEKRLYLAILYGDQDNIISMVDEGLRSLKAMQINNILVDALSEVGKKFNSQEYFLPQVLGSAEAMKRAFSRLKEEFSKEGGKPRGKVLFATVENDIHDIGKNIVITLLESHNYKVIDLGVNVAKEKIIEAVKNEKPDILCLSALMTTTAIEMEKVIKELRKDGINIPVLLGGAVITEEFTSQIKGKYAKDALSAVKKVNELIQ
;
A
#
# COMPACT_ATOMS: atom_id res chain seq x y z
N LEU A 1 -4.27 -5.63 -6.44
CA LEU A 1 -3.27 -5.62 -7.53
C LEU A 1 -3.65 -6.64 -8.61
N GLY A 2 -4.18 -7.81 -8.24
CA GLY A 2 -4.93 -8.69 -9.15
C GLY A 2 -6.38 -8.88 -8.69
N ASP A 3 -7.08 -9.81 -9.34
CA ASP A 3 -8.52 -10.07 -9.13
C ASP A 3 -8.81 -10.87 -7.85
N ILE A 4 -7.79 -11.50 -7.26
CA ILE A 4 -7.92 -12.27 -6.04
C ILE A 4 -8.28 -11.35 -4.87
N THR A 5 -9.42 -11.63 -4.25
CA THR A 5 -9.92 -10.97 -3.06
C THR A 5 -9.20 -11.46 -1.80
N PHE A 6 -9.33 -10.71 -0.69
CA PHE A 6 -8.78 -11.11 0.61
C PHE A 6 -9.33 -12.47 1.06
N ASP A 7 -10.64 -12.70 0.89
CA ASP A 7 -11.30 -13.93 1.30
C ASP A 7 -10.87 -15.12 0.42
N GLU A 8 -10.71 -14.93 -0.90
CA GLU A 8 -10.17 -15.98 -1.77
C GLU A 8 -8.73 -16.35 -1.39
N ALA A 9 -7.86 -15.36 -1.16
CA ALA A 9 -6.50 -15.60 -0.70
C ALA A 9 -6.50 -16.35 0.65
N TYR A 10 -7.33 -15.91 1.60
CA TYR A 10 -7.50 -16.58 2.89
C TYR A 10 -7.94 -18.04 2.73
N CYS A 11 -8.91 -18.32 1.85
CA CYS A 11 -9.37 -19.68 1.59
C CYS A 11 -8.27 -20.57 1.01
N ILE A 12 -7.52 -20.06 0.02
CA ILE A 12 -6.39 -20.78 -0.60
C ILE A 12 -5.34 -21.15 0.46
N PHE A 13 -4.92 -20.19 1.30
CA PHE A 13 -3.95 -20.49 2.36
C PHE A 13 -4.54 -21.39 3.45
N SER A 14 -5.82 -21.26 3.76
CA SER A 14 -6.49 -22.13 4.76
C SER A 14 -6.46 -23.59 4.33
N GLU A 15 -6.72 -23.86 3.05
CA GLU A 15 -6.62 -25.21 2.49
C GLU A 15 -5.19 -25.78 2.63
N GLN A 16 -4.17 -24.98 2.28
CA GLN A 16 -2.77 -25.39 2.40
C GLN A 16 -2.39 -25.69 3.86
N VAL A 17 -2.75 -24.83 4.81
CA VAL A 17 -2.44 -25.00 6.23
C VAL A 17 -3.13 -26.24 6.82
N LYS A 18 -4.35 -26.56 6.39
CA LYS A 18 -5.03 -27.80 6.79
C LYS A 18 -4.32 -29.06 6.29
N GLY A 19 -3.55 -28.97 5.21
CA GLY A 19 -2.69 -30.05 4.73
C GLY A 19 -1.37 -30.21 5.50
N LEU A 20 -0.98 -29.22 6.31
CA LEU A 20 0.32 -29.16 6.99
C LEU A 20 0.25 -29.46 8.50
N GLN A 21 -0.73 -30.26 8.94
CA GLN A 21 -0.98 -30.48 10.38
C GLN A 21 0.13 -31.22 11.12
N GLU A 22 0.99 -31.96 10.41
CA GLU A 22 2.16 -32.66 10.99
C GLU A 22 3.42 -31.79 11.04
N ALA A 23 3.38 -30.58 10.50
CA ALA A 23 4.52 -29.67 10.53
C ALA A 23 4.76 -29.13 11.94
N ASP A 24 6.02 -28.76 12.24
CA ASP A 24 6.37 -28.08 13.50
C ASP A 24 6.19 -26.55 13.42
N VAL A 25 6.16 -26.00 12.20
CA VAL A 25 6.16 -24.56 11.95
C VAL A 25 5.54 -24.26 10.58
N ILE A 26 4.81 -23.15 10.48
CA ILE A 26 4.34 -22.63 9.18
C ILE A 26 5.26 -21.49 8.76
N ILE A 27 5.88 -21.60 7.58
CA ILE A 27 6.66 -20.52 6.98
C ILE A 27 5.92 -19.92 5.79
N ILE A 28 5.54 -18.66 5.92
CA ILE A 28 4.94 -17.85 4.86
C ILE A 28 6.08 -17.04 4.22
N SER A 29 6.68 -17.60 3.18
CA SER A 29 7.90 -17.05 2.54
C SER A 29 7.66 -16.43 1.17
N THR A 30 8.55 -15.52 0.77
CA THR A 30 8.61 -14.93 -0.58
C THR A 30 7.33 -14.19 -0.98
N ILE A 31 6.62 -13.61 0.01
CA ILE A 31 5.47 -12.76 -0.28
C ILE A 31 5.96 -11.34 -0.59
N SER A 32 5.47 -10.77 -1.69
CA SER A 32 5.78 -9.39 -2.09
C SER A 32 4.67 -8.40 -1.74
N ASP A 33 3.42 -8.87 -1.61
CA ASP A 33 2.24 -8.04 -1.31
C ASP A 33 1.79 -8.20 0.15
N ILE A 34 1.71 -7.08 0.87
CA ILE A 34 1.40 -7.07 2.30
C ILE A 34 -0.01 -7.57 2.62
N LYS A 35 -0.98 -7.36 1.73
CA LYS A 35 -2.37 -7.79 1.95
C LYS A 35 -2.49 -9.31 1.83
N VAL A 36 -1.80 -9.89 0.85
CA VAL A 36 -1.68 -11.36 0.71
C VAL A 36 -1.02 -11.96 1.94
N LEU A 37 0.05 -11.32 2.47
CA LEU A 37 0.67 -11.75 3.72
C LEU A 37 -0.33 -11.76 4.89
N LYS A 38 -1.12 -10.68 5.05
CA LYS A 38 -2.14 -10.61 6.11
C LYS A 38 -3.15 -11.76 5.99
N ALA A 39 -3.64 -12.05 4.79
CA ALA A 39 -4.55 -13.16 4.55
C ALA A 39 -3.92 -14.53 4.90
N ALA A 40 -2.66 -14.74 4.52
CA ALA A 40 -1.91 -15.96 4.82
C ALA A 40 -1.67 -16.16 6.33
N ILE A 41 -1.27 -15.10 7.06
CA ILE A 41 -1.09 -15.18 8.52
C ILE A 41 -2.43 -15.48 9.20
N LEU A 42 -3.50 -14.82 8.78
CA LEU A 42 -4.84 -15.04 9.34
C LEU A 42 -5.30 -16.49 9.10
N ALA A 43 -5.14 -16.99 7.87
CA ALA A 43 -5.44 -18.38 7.53
C ALA A 43 -4.63 -19.37 8.37
N ALA A 44 -3.34 -19.12 8.59
CA ALA A 44 -2.51 -19.97 9.43
C ALA A 44 -3.02 -20.00 10.89
N LYS A 45 -3.30 -18.83 11.48
CA LYS A 45 -3.78 -18.72 12.87
C LYS A 45 -5.15 -19.36 13.11
N ASP A 46 -6.03 -19.31 12.12
CA ASP A 46 -7.38 -19.86 12.24
C ASP A 46 -7.40 -21.38 12.10
N ASN A 47 -6.39 -21.98 11.44
CA ASN A 47 -6.39 -23.40 11.07
C ASN A 47 -5.29 -24.23 11.77
N CYS A 48 -4.39 -23.62 12.54
CA CYS A 48 -3.42 -24.34 13.38
C CYS A 48 -2.95 -23.48 14.57
N LYS A 49 -2.21 -24.10 15.50
CA LYS A 49 -1.55 -23.42 16.63
C LYS A 49 -0.03 -23.41 16.51
N LEU A 50 0.48 -23.79 15.34
CA LEU A 50 1.92 -23.85 15.09
C LEU A 50 2.51 -22.44 15.07
N PRO A 51 3.78 -22.27 15.47
CA PRO A 51 4.48 -21.00 15.28
C PRO A 51 4.46 -20.57 13.82
N ILE A 52 4.26 -19.27 13.59
CA ILE A 52 4.20 -18.69 12.25
C ILE A 52 5.44 -17.84 11.99
N ILE A 53 6.20 -18.22 10.98
CA ILE A 53 7.28 -17.43 10.41
C ILE A 53 6.71 -16.61 9.25
N SER A 54 6.75 -15.30 9.36
CA SER A 54 6.49 -14.39 8.24
C SER A 54 7.82 -14.00 7.60
N SER A 55 7.92 -14.11 6.28
CA SER A 55 9.08 -13.64 5.53
C SER A 55 8.68 -13.01 4.19
N MET A 56 8.98 -11.72 4.04
CA MET A 56 8.78 -10.99 2.78
C MET A 56 10.09 -10.88 1.98
N THR A 57 9.97 -10.52 0.71
CA THR A 57 11.11 -10.32 -0.18
C THR A 57 11.23 -8.85 -0.60
N PHE A 58 12.45 -8.31 -0.57
CA PHE A 58 12.73 -6.89 -0.76
C PHE A 58 13.78 -6.69 -1.85
N GLN A 59 13.58 -5.67 -2.69
CA GLN A 59 14.60 -5.17 -3.61
C GLN A 59 15.07 -3.83 -3.06
N GLY A 60 16.28 -3.78 -2.51
CA GLY A 60 16.70 -2.70 -1.62
C GLY A 60 15.83 -2.65 -0.35
N LYS A 61 15.14 -1.53 -0.10
CA LYS A 61 14.37 -1.28 1.15
C LYS A 61 12.86 -1.42 0.99
N ARG A 62 12.36 -1.81 -0.18
CA ARG A 62 10.92 -1.96 -0.46
C ARG A 62 10.62 -3.25 -1.22
N THR A 63 9.41 -3.77 -1.05
CA THR A 63 8.90 -4.85 -1.87
C THR A 63 8.58 -4.33 -3.29
N SER A 64 8.39 -5.21 -4.26
CA SER A 64 7.96 -4.81 -5.62
C SER A 64 6.61 -4.08 -5.63
N THR A 65 5.83 -4.26 -4.57
CA THR A 65 4.52 -3.66 -4.39
C THR A 65 4.59 -2.37 -3.54
N GLY A 66 5.77 -2.00 -3.05
CA GLY A 66 6.06 -0.71 -2.42
C GLY A 66 6.08 -0.69 -0.90
N THR A 67 5.81 -1.81 -0.22
CA THR A 67 5.86 -1.86 1.25
C THR A 67 7.32 -1.77 1.73
N ASP A 68 7.63 -0.86 2.65
CA ASP A 68 8.96 -0.79 3.26
C ASP A 68 9.13 -1.79 4.41
N VAL A 69 10.39 -2.02 4.80
CA VAL A 69 10.76 -3.03 5.79
C VAL A 69 10.16 -2.74 7.18
N GLU A 70 10.08 -1.46 7.59
CA GLU A 70 9.46 -1.08 8.87
C GLU A 70 7.96 -1.41 8.84
N THR A 71 7.26 -0.98 7.79
CA THR A 71 5.83 -1.23 7.58
C THR A 71 5.49 -2.70 7.60
N TYR A 72 6.27 -3.51 6.87
CA TYR A 72 6.16 -4.96 6.92
C TYR A 72 6.31 -5.49 8.35
N THR A 73 7.37 -5.09 9.06
CA THR A 73 7.68 -5.58 10.41
C THR A 73 6.53 -5.29 11.38
N VAL A 74 5.98 -4.07 11.34
CA VAL A 74 4.87 -3.67 12.21
C VAL A 74 3.59 -4.42 11.89
N ILE A 75 3.26 -4.61 10.61
CA ILE A 75 2.04 -5.31 10.19
C ILE A 75 2.15 -6.81 10.51
N ALA A 76 3.28 -7.46 10.22
CA ALA A 76 3.48 -8.88 10.51
C ALA A 76 3.35 -9.18 12.00
N ASP A 77 3.93 -8.33 12.85
CA ASP A 77 3.79 -8.43 14.31
C ASP A 77 2.33 -8.20 14.76
N ALA A 78 1.66 -7.18 14.22
CA ALA A 78 0.26 -6.89 14.56
C ALA A 78 -0.71 -8.02 14.16
N MET A 79 -0.45 -8.68 13.02
CA MET A 79 -1.21 -9.87 12.60
C MET A 79 -0.91 -11.10 13.48
N GLY A 80 0.19 -11.07 14.24
CA GLY A 80 0.57 -12.10 15.20
C GLY A 80 1.53 -13.14 14.65
N ALA A 81 2.46 -12.76 13.78
CA ALA A 81 3.62 -13.61 13.47
C ALA A 81 4.48 -13.85 14.73
N ASP A 82 5.05 -15.04 14.83
CA ASP A 82 5.94 -15.41 15.93
C ASP A 82 7.41 -15.10 15.61
N ILE A 83 7.77 -15.18 14.33
CA ILE A 83 9.10 -14.87 13.81
C ILE A 83 8.94 -14.01 12.55
N ILE A 84 9.76 -12.96 12.43
CA ILE A 84 9.73 -12.02 11.30
C ILE A 84 11.04 -12.14 10.52
N GLY A 85 10.98 -12.13 9.19
CA GLY A 85 12.17 -12.38 8.40
C GLY A 85 12.16 -11.81 7.00
N VAL A 86 13.25 -12.11 6.30
CA VAL A 86 13.44 -11.77 4.90
C VAL A 86 14.12 -12.91 4.16
N ASN A 87 13.67 -13.14 2.93
CA ASN A 87 14.26 -14.13 2.05
C ASN A 87 14.30 -13.68 0.58
N CYS A 88 15.20 -14.31 -0.19
CA CYS A 88 15.35 -14.11 -1.62
C CYS A 88 15.70 -12.65 -2.01
N SER A 89 15.55 -12.32 -3.30
CA SER A 89 15.87 -11.06 -4.00
C SER A 89 17.34 -10.62 -3.96
N GLU A 90 18.03 -10.76 -2.84
CA GLU A 90 19.38 -10.24 -2.61
C GLU A 90 20.31 -11.30 -2.00
N GLY A 91 21.62 -11.09 -2.15
CA GLY A 91 22.64 -11.85 -1.43
C GLY A 91 22.74 -11.46 0.06
N PRO A 92 23.63 -12.11 0.84
CA PRO A 92 23.78 -11.83 2.27
C PRO A 92 24.12 -10.37 2.58
N GLU A 93 24.91 -9.72 1.72
CA GLU A 93 25.28 -8.31 1.87
C GLU A 93 24.07 -7.38 1.72
N GLY A 94 23.27 -7.56 0.67
CA GLY A 94 22.10 -6.73 0.40
C GLY A 94 21.02 -6.83 1.47
N LEU A 95 20.93 -7.97 2.18
CA LEU A 95 19.96 -8.16 3.26
C LEU A 95 20.40 -7.63 4.63
N LEU A 96 21.65 -7.15 4.81
CA LEU A 96 22.09 -6.62 6.10
C LEU A 96 21.26 -5.41 6.54
N ASP A 97 21.02 -4.47 5.63
CA ASP A 97 20.21 -3.26 5.90
C ASP A 97 18.76 -3.61 6.21
N VAL A 98 18.20 -4.59 5.49
CA VAL A 98 16.83 -5.08 5.70
C VAL A 98 16.71 -5.69 7.10
N VAL A 99 17.62 -6.61 7.44
CA VAL A 99 17.65 -7.26 8.76
C VAL A 99 17.87 -6.24 9.87
N SER A 100 18.76 -5.27 9.69
CA SER A 100 18.97 -4.21 10.67
C SER A 100 17.70 -3.40 10.92
N THR A 101 16.90 -3.16 9.87
CA THR A 101 15.63 -2.44 9.98
C THR A 101 14.57 -3.30 10.69
N ILE A 102 14.48 -4.60 10.39
CA ILE A 102 13.62 -5.54 11.14
C ILE A 102 14.02 -5.53 12.62
N ALA A 103 15.32 -5.67 12.90
CA ALA A 103 15.87 -5.78 14.25
C ALA A 103 15.56 -4.57 15.14
N ALA A 104 15.49 -3.37 14.55
CA ALA A 104 15.14 -2.14 15.26
C ALA A 104 13.64 -2.01 15.57
N ASN A 105 12.78 -2.79 14.92
CA ASN A 105 11.34 -2.55 14.87
C ASN A 105 10.46 -3.64 15.49
N THR A 106 11.05 -4.73 16.00
CA THR A 106 10.35 -5.82 16.69
C THR A 106 11.21 -6.43 17.79
N ASP A 107 10.58 -7.03 18.81
CA ASP A 107 11.22 -7.92 19.77
C ASP A 107 11.16 -9.40 19.37
N LYS A 108 10.39 -9.73 18.33
CA LYS A 108 10.22 -11.10 17.80
C LYS A 108 11.53 -11.67 17.26
N PRO A 109 11.78 -12.98 17.38
CA PRO A 109 12.92 -13.62 16.73
C PRO A 109 12.97 -13.31 15.23
N ILE A 110 14.19 -13.26 14.69
CA ILE A 110 14.44 -12.92 13.28
C ILE A 110 15.00 -14.12 12.51
N ILE A 111 14.49 -14.34 11.31
CA ILE A 111 15.06 -15.26 10.31
C ILE A 111 15.57 -14.50 9.09
N VAL A 112 16.71 -14.93 8.55
CA VAL A 112 17.25 -14.44 7.26
C VAL A 112 17.60 -15.61 6.34
N GLN A 113 17.17 -15.54 5.09
CA GLN A 113 17.44 -16.55 4.06
C GLN A 113 17.86 -15.87 2.73
N PRO A 114 19.11 -15.38 2.63
CA PRO A 114 19.62 -14.73 1.42
C PRO A 114 19.82 -15.73 0.28
N ASN A 115 19.86 -15.21 -0.95
CA ASN A 115 20.37 -15.95 -2.11
C ASN A 115 21.90 -16.13 -2.01
N ALA A 116 22.48 -17.11 -2.71
CA ALA A 116 23.95 -17.25 -2.83
C ALA A 116 24.53 -16.20 -3.81
N GLY A 117 24.37 -14.93 -3.44
CA GLY A 117 24.65 -13.78 -4.30
C GLY A 117 23.55 -13.53 -5.34
N MET A 118 23.82 -12.62 -6.25
CA MET A 118 22.96 -12.41 -7.42
C MET A 118 23.25 -13.47 -8.48
N PRO A 119 22.23 -13.97 -9.20
CA PRO A 119 22.46 -14.90 -10.29
C PRO A 119 23.25 -14.20 -11.41
N SER A 120 24.20 -14.91 -12.01
CA SER A 120 24.80 -14.50 -13.27
C SER A 120 23.82 -14.69 -14.44
N MET A 121 24.19 -14.17 -15.60
CA MET A 121 23.34 -14.13 -16.80
C MET A 121 22.96 -15.53 -17.31
N ASP A 122 23.74 -16.55 -17.00
CA ASP A 122 23.46 -17.97 -17.26
C ASP A 122 22.55 -18.61 -16.19
N GLY A 123 22.02 -17.83 -15.26
CA GLY A 123 21.17 -18.26 -14.15
C GLY A 123 21.92 -18.89 -12.98
N GLN A 124 23.25 -18.97 -13.02
CA GLN A 124 24.04 -19.61 -11.97
C GLN A 124 24.31 -18.66 -10.79
N TYR A 125 24.39 -19.21 -9.59
CA TYR A 125 24.79 -18.45 -8.39
C TYR A 125 26.26 -18.72 -8.11
N LYS A 126 27.06 -17.65 -8.10
CA LYS A 126 28.53 -17.75 -8.05
C LYS A 126 29.14 -17.55 -6.66
N GLN A 127 28.36 -17.13 -5.67
CA GLN A 127 28.89 -16.95 -4.33
C GLN A 127 29.28 -18.30 -3.72
N THR A 128 30.49 -18.41 -3.18
CA THR A 128 30.95 -19.65 -2.58
C THR A 128 30.39 -19.85 -1.18
N ALA A 129 30.35 -21.09 -0.70
CA ALA A 129 29.95 -21.42 0.68
C ALA A 129 30.77 -20.65 1.74
N LYS A 130 32.06 -20.43 1.48
CA LYS A 130 32.96 -19.68 2.37
C LYS A 130 32.57 -18.21 2.42
N ASP A 131 32.35 -17.60 1.26
CA ASP A 131 32.00 -16.18 1.17
C ASP A 131 30.62 -15.93 1.75
N PHE A 132 29.64 -16.80 1.46
CA PHE A 132 28.30 -16.74 2.04
C PHE A 132 28.34 -16.82 3.57
N ALA A 133 29.06 -17.80 4.12
CA ALA A 133 29.18 -18.00 5.56
C ALA A 133 29.94 -16.87 6.29
N SER A 134 30.72 -16.06 5.58
CA SER A 134 31.41 -14.90 6.17
C SER A 134 30.44 -13.84 6.73
N PHE A 135 29.20 -13.82 6.25
CA PHE A 135 28.15 -12.90 6.71
C PHE A 135 27.39 -13.41 7.95
N ALA A 136 27.52 -14.69 8.31
CA ALA A 136 26.77 -15.29 9.41
C ALA A 136 27.02 -14.57 10.75
N GLU A 137 28.27 -14.16 11.02
CA GLU A 137 28.62 -13.41 12.23
C GLU A 137 28.02 -11.99 12.22
N LYS A 138 27.89 -11.36 11.05
CA LYS A 138 27.23 -10.06 10.91
C LYS A 138 25.74 -10.16 11.24
N PHE A 139 25.07 -11.20 10.76
CA PHE A 139 23.67 -11.47 11.12
C PHE A 139 23.48 -11.76 12.61
N LEU A 140 24.37 -12.56 13.23
CA LEU A 140 24.34 -12.77 14.67
C LEU A 140 24.53 -11.45 15.44
N ALA A 141 25.44 -10.57 14.99
CA ALA A 141 25.66 -9.25 15.61
C ALA A 141 24.43 -8.34 15.50
N LEU A 142 23.59 -8.51 14.46
CA LEU A 142 22.29 -7.83 14.33
C LEU A 142 21.17 -8.49 15.16
N GLY A 143 21.45 -9.60 15.84
CA GLY A 143 20.48 -10.32 16.67
C GLY A 143 19.59 -11.30 15.91
N VAL A 144 20.03 -11.80 14.75
CA VAL A 144 19.30 -12.82 13.97
C VAL A 144 19.35 -14.18 14.65
N ASN A 145 18.18 -14.81 14.81
CA ASN A 145 18.01 -16.07 15.52
C ASN A 145 18.16 -17.29 14.60
N ILE A 146 17.73 -17.16 13.34
CA ILE A 146 17.76 -18.25 12.35
C ILE A 146 18.43 -17.74 11.08
N ILE A 147 19.48 -18.43 10.63
CA ILE A 147 20.19 -18.13 9.38
C ILE A 147 20.05 -19.34 8.46
N GLY A 148 19.43 -19.12 7.30
CA GLY A 148 19.28 -20.13 6.26
C GLY A 148 19.79 -19.63 4.92
N GLY A 149 19.26 -20.22 3.85
CA GLY A 149 19.59 -19.86 2.48
C GLY A 149 18.36 -19.99 1.58
N CYS A 150 18.36 -19.24 0.47
CA CYS A 150 17.33 -19.29 -0.57
C CYS A 150 17.97 -19.74 -1.90
N CYS A 151 17.70 -19.07 -3.01
CA CYS A 151 18.15 -19.49 -4.33
C CYS A 151 19.69 -19.54 -4.43
N GLY A 152 20.22 -20.60 -5.03
CA GLY A 152 21.65 -20.83 -5.19
C GLY A 152 22.37 -21.41 -3.98
N THR A 153 21.72 -21.48 -2.81
CA THR A 153 22.33 -22.10 -1.62
C THR A 153 22.25 -23.62 -1.69
N THR A 154 23.26 -24.29 -1.12
CA THR A 154 23.42 -25.75 -1.15
C THR A 154 23.74 -26.29 0.26
N PRO A 155 23.71 -27.61 0.49
CA PRO A 155 24.14 -28.19 1.76
C PRO A 155 25.55 -27.73 2.21
N GLU A 156 26.47 -27.49 1.28
CA GLU A 156 27.81 -26.95 1.58
C GLU A 156 27.75 -25.54 2.18
N HIS A 157 26.87 -24.69 1.66
CA HIS A 157 26.64 -23.34 2.20
C HIS A 157 26.11 -23.40 3.63
N ILE A 158 25.09 -24.23 3.87
CA ILE A 158 24.48 -24.39 5.19
C ILE A 158 25.46 -25.00 6.19
N LYS A 159 26.30 -25.96 5.76
CA LYS A 159 27.38 -26.53 6.58
C LYS A 159 28.40 -25.46 6.98
N ALA A 160 28.80 -24.60 6.05
CA ALA A 160 29.74 -23.51 6.34
C ALA A 160 29.16 -22.47 7.31
N VAL A 161 27.88 -22.11 7.15
CA VAL A 161 27.16 -21.23 8.09
C VAL A 161 27.09 -21.88 9.48
N SER A 162 26.66 -23.14 9.56
CA SER A 162 26.55 -23.90 10.81
C SER A 162 27.88 -23.94 11.57
N GLN A 163 28.99 -24.21 10.87
CA GLN A 163 30.33 -24.19 11.45
C GLN A 163 30.72 -22.81 11.97
N LYS A 164 30.36 -21.73 11.26
CA LYS A 164 30.66 -20.35 11.66
C LYS A 164 29.90 -19.89 12.90
N VAL A 165 28.66 -20.35 13.08
CA VAL A 165 27.79 -19.94 14.20
C VAL A 165 27.81 -20.90 15.39
N LYS A 166 28.44 -22.08 15.25
CA LYS A 166 28.50 -23.09 16.31
C LYS A 166 29.03 -22.50 17.63
N GLY A 167 28.27 -22.67 18.71
CA GLY A 167 28.62 -22.20 20.05
C GLY A 167 28.47 -20.68 20.25
N LYS A 168 27.90 -19.95 19.28
CA LYS A 168 27.61 -18.52 19.37
C LYS A 168 26.12 -18.29 19.59
N SER A 169 25.79 -17.17 20.21
CA SER A 169 24.41 -16.71 20.40
C SER A 169 24.21 -15.39 19.68
N PRO A 170 22.97 -15.09 19.22
CA PRO A 170 22.66 -13.79 18.65
C PRO A 170 22.86 -12.67 19.68
N ALA A 171 23.22 -11.48 19.20
CA ALA A 171 23.28 -10.29 20.03
C ALA A 171 21.92 -9.99 20.67
N VAL A 172 21.93 -9.58 21.93
CA VAL A 172 20.72 -9.14 22.64
C VAL A 172 20.26 -7.81 22.04
N ARG A 173 19.01 -7.78 21.57
CA ARG A 173 18.39 -6.57 21.02
C ARG A 173 17.63 -5.83 22.11
N LYS A 174 17.77 -4.50 22.14
CA LYS A 174 16.94 -3.62 22.97
C LYS A 174 15.81 -3.09 22.11
N TYR A 175 14.58 -3.43 22.48
CA TYR A 175 13.37 -2.94 21.81
C TYR A 175 12.48 -2.23 22.82
N ALA A 176 11.94 -1.08 22.40
CA ALA A 176 10.94 -0.34 23.16
C ALA A 176 9.65 -0.29 22.33
N PRO A 177 8.51 -0.78 22.86
CA PRO A 177 7.24 -0.71 22.17
C PRO A 177 6.85 0.73 21.82
N LYS A 178 6.26 0.91 20.64
CA LYS A 178 5.82 2.20 20.12
C LYS A 178 4.44 2.07 19.50
N THR A 179 3.56 3.02 19.78
CA THR A 179 2.27 3.16 19.09
C THR A 179 2.52 3.53 17.64
N ARG A 180 2.13 2.65 16.73
CA ARG A 180 2.39 2.77 15.29
C ARG A 180 1.16 2.36 14.50
N LEU A 181 0.81 3.17 13.51
CA LEU A 181 -0.18 2.84 12.49
C LEU A 181 0.51 2.73 11.15
N CYS A 182 -0.03 1.92 10.26
CA CYS A 182 0.58 1.66 8.96
C CYS A 182 -0.45 1.83 7.84
N SER A 183 -0.05 2.49 6.77
CA SER A 183 -0.64 2.25 5.47
C SER A 183 -0.01 1.00 4.86
N ARG A 184 -0.25 0.76 3.58
CA ARG A 184 0.48 -0.24 2.79
C ARG A 184 1.97 0.10 2.64
N LEU A 185 2.30 1.39 2.59
CA LEU A 185 3.59 1.88 2.10
C LEU A 185 4.47 2.43 3.21
N LYS A 186 3.88 2.84 4.34
CA LYS A 186 4.57 3.61 5.36
C LYS A 186 4.01 3.35 6.76
N THR A 187 4.91 3.36 7.73
CA THR A 187 4.61 3.43 9.16
C THR A 187 4.65 4.88 9.65
N VAL A 188 3.68 5.24 10.49
CA VAL A 188 3.69 6.50 11.25
C VAL A 188 3.72 6.15 12.73
N THR A 189 4.76 6.62 13.42
CA THR A 189 4.91 6.46 14.88
C THR A 189 4.22 7.62 15.59
N ILE A 190 3.40 7.32 16.59
CA ILE A 190 2.66 8.30 17.37
C ILE A 190 3.43 8.63 18.66
N GLY A 191 3.82 9.89 18.80
CA GLY A 191 4.48 10.42 19.99
C GLY A 191 5.41 11.58 19.66
N GLY A 192 5.74 12.38 20.69
CA GLY A 192 6.42 13.64 20.49
C GLY A 192 5.39 14.75 20.33
N LYS A 193 5.29 15.33 19.13
CA LYS A 193 4.32 16.39 18.83
C LYS A 193 2.93 15.81 18.51
N THR A 194 1.91 16.64 18.64
CA THR A 194 0.54 16.29 18.23
C THR A 194 0.48 16.11 16.71
N LEU A 195 -0.04 14.96 16.26
CA LEU A 195 -0.25 14.67 14.84
C LEU A 195 -1.70 14.93 14.43
N VAL A 196 -1.92 15.31 13.18
CA VAL A 196 -3.25 15.60 12.64
C VAL A 196 -3.89 14.35 12.02
N VAL A 197 -5.15 14.11 12.40
CA VAL A 197 -6.07 13.17 11.75
C VAL A 197 -7.09 13.99 10.96
N GLY A 198 -7.10 13.88 9.63
CA GLY A 198 -7.98 14.66 8.78
C GLY A 198 -9.45 14.19 8.84
N GLU A 199 -10.37 15.08 9.18
CA GLU A 199 -11.80 14.79 9.45
C GLU A 199 -12.75 14.94 8.24
N ARG A 200 -12.26 15.39 7.08
CA ARG A 200 -13.15 15.88 6.00
C ARG A 200 -13.89 14.78 5.25
N ILE A 201 -13.43 13.54 5.27
CA ILE A 201 -14.14 12.38 4.69
C ILE A 201 -15.20 11.94 5.70
N ASN A 202 -16.23 12.77 5.83
CA ASN A 202 -17.37 12.56 6.71
C ASN A 202 -18.60 13.27 6.10
N PRO A 203 -19.70 12.56 5.79
CA PRO A 203 -20.89 13.10 5.12
C PRO A 203 -21.81 13.91 6.05
N THR A 204 -21.54 13.96 7.35
CA THR A 204 -22.38 14.68 8.33
C THR A 204 -22.53 16.16 7.95
N GLY A 205 -23.77 16.59 7.71
CA GLY A 205 -24.10 17.97 7.30
C GLY A 205 -23.72 18.35 5.85
N LYS A 206 -23.29 17.39 5.01
CA LYS A 206 -22.80 17.66 3.64
C LYS A 206 -23.67 16.97 2.58
N LYS A 207 -24.74 17.64 2.16
CA LYS A 207 -25.73 17.10 1.19
C LYS A 207 -25.09 16.55 -0.10
N ALA A 208 -24.19 17.31 -0.71
CA ALA A 208 -23.52 16.88 -1.95
C ALA A 208 -22.71 15.57 -1.76
N PHE A 209 -22.04 15.41 -0.61
CA PHE A 209 -21.29 14.17 -0.34
C PHE A 209 -22.24 12.99 -0.05
N GLN A 210 -23.35 13.23 0.67
CA GLN A 210 -24.39 12.22 0.89
C GLN A 210 -25.00 11.72 -0.43
N GLU A 211 -25.28 12.63 -1.37
CA GLU A 211 -25.79 12.30 -2.70
C GLU A 211 -24.78 11.50 -3.52
N GLU A 212 -23.49 11.86 -3.49
CA GLU A 212 -22.44 11.10 -4.17
C GLU A 212 -22.32 9.67 -3.62
N LEU A 213 -22.36 9.50 -2.28
CA LEU A 213 -22.31 8.18 -1.64
C LEU A 213 -23.49 7.30 -2.07
N ASN A 214 -24.71 7.85 -2.11
CA ASN A 214 -25.90 7.12 -2.55
C ASN A 214 -25.84 6.72 -4.04
N GLN A 215 -25.07 7.44 -4.86
CA GLN A 215 -24.82 7.10 -6.27
C GLN A 215 -23.60 6.18 -6.45
N GLY A 216 -22.97 5.75 -5.35
CA GLY A 216 -21.74 4.96 -5.39
C GLY A 216 -20.53 5.71 -5.93
N LYS A 217 -20.58 7.05 -6.03
CA LYS A 217 -19.47 7.87 -6.51
C LYS A 217 -18.43 8.07 -5.41
N THR A 218 -17.17 8.23 -5.81
CA THR A 218 -16.04 8.35 -4.87
C THR A 218 -15.30 9.69 -4.99
N SER A 219 -15.75 10.59 -5.86
CA SER A 219 -15.08 11.85 -6.20
C SER A 219 -14.74 12.68 -4.96
N TYR A 220 -15.72 12.92 -4.07
CA TYR A 220 -15.49 13.63 -2.82
C TYR A 220 -14.42 12.96 -1.94
N ILE A 221 -14.42 11.64 -1.85
CA ILE A 221 -13.43 10.86 -1.06
C ILE A 221 -12.04 11.05 -1.66
N ARG A 222 -11.89 10.97 -2.99
CA ARG A 222 -10.60 11.15 -3.68
C ARG A 222 -10.03 12.54 -3.45
N ASP A 223 -10.84 13.57 -3.71
CA ASP A 223 -10.44 14.97 -3.58
C ASP A 223 -9.99 15.28 -2.15
N HIS A 224 -10.77 14.86 -1.16
CA HIS A 224 -10.46 15.12 0.24
C HIS A 224 -9.36 14.24 0.82
N ALA A 225 -9.12 13.04 0.30
CA ALA A 225 -7.96 12.24 0.71
C ALA A 225 -6.66 12.95 0.34
N ILE A 226 -6.50 13.31 -0.94
CA ILE A 226 -5.30 13.96 -1.46
C ILE A 226 -5.11 15.33 -0.80
N LYS A 227 -6.18 16.14 -0.76
CA LYS A 227 -6.11 17.50 -0.21
C LYS A 227 -5.67 17.48 1.25
N GLN A 228 -6.28 16.64 2.08
CA GLN A 228 -5.97 16.62 3.52
C GLN A 228 -4.53 16.20 3.81
N VAL A 229 -4.01 15.19 3.11
CA VAL A 229 -2.60 14.77 3.26
C VAL A 229 -1.64 15.84 2.74
N SER A 230 -2.00 16.51 1.64
CA SER A 230 -1.20 17.63 1.09
C SER A 230 -1.13 18.83 2.02
N GLU A 231 -2.16 19.02 2.84
CA GLU A 231 -2.24 20.06 3.88
C GLU A 231 -1.75 19.56 5.25
N GLY A 232 -1.10 18.38 5.34
CA GLY A 232 -0.37 17.97 6.54
C GLY A 232 -1.00 16.87 7.39
N ALA A 233 -2.12 16.29 6.99
CA ALA A 233 -2.75 15.20 7.73
C ALA A 233 -1.85 13.94 7.74
N ALA A 234 -1.47 13.50 8.94
CA ALA A 234 -0.72 12.27 9.15
C ALA A 234 -1.58 11.02 8.92
N PHE A 235 -2.88 11.13 9.25
CA PHE A 235 -3.88 10.07 9.14
C PHE A 235 -5.16 10.63 8.53
N LEU A 236 -5.99 9.76 7.96
CA LEU A 236 -7.30 10.14 7.43
C LEU A 236 -8.42 9.38 8.14
N ASP A 237 -9.34 10.11 8.75
CA ASP A 237 -10.58 9.58 9.28
C ASP A 237 -11.59 9.38 8.15
N ILE A 238 -12.10 8.15 8.02
CA ILE A 238 -12.99 7.72 6.95
C ILE A 238 -14.32 7.33 7.58
N ASN A 239 -15.26 8.26 7.52
CA ASN A 239 -16.67 8.04 7.84
C ASN A 239 -17.50 8.18 6.56
N VAL A 240 -18.35 7.19 6.28
CA VAL A 240 -19.30 7.22 5.15
C VAL A 240 -20.74 6.94 5.59
N GLY A 241 -21.01 7.06 6.89
CA GLY A 241 -22.33 6.82 7.46
C GLY A 241 -23.34 7.85 6.98
N VAL A 242 -24.34 7.42 6.23
CA VAL A 242 -25.47 8.26 5.78
C VAL A 242 -26.77 7.56 6.17
N ALA A 243 -27.76 8.33 6.63
CA ALA A 243 -29.07 7.78 6.95
C ALA A 243 -29.67 7.08 5.71
N GLY A 244 -29.97 5.78 5.85
CA GLY A 244 -30.49 4.95 4.77
C GLY A 244 -29.46 4.48 3.73
N GLY A 245 -28.17 4.82 3.88
CA GLY A 245 -27.10 4.34 3.02
C GLY A 245 -26.59 2.96 3.43
N ASP A 246 -25.98 2.23 2.48
CA ASP A 246 -25.34 0.94 2.76
C ASP A 246 -23.85 1.11 3.08
N GLU A 247 -23.52 1.19 4.37
CA GLU A 247 -22.13 1.24 4.84
C GLU A 247 -21.33 -0.02 4.48
N LYS A 248 -21.99 -1.17 4.29
CA LYS A 248 -21.31 -2.44 3.97
C LYS A 248 -20.73 -2.43 2.56
N GLU A 249 -21.33 -1.66 1.66
CA GLU A 249 -20.78 -1.41 0.33
C GLU A 249 -19.82 -0.20 0.32
N SER A 250 -20.27 0.92 0.89
CA SER A 250 -19.57 2.20 0.75
C SER A 250 -18.27 2.30 1.56
N LEU A 251 -18.21 1.75 2.77
CA LEU A 251 -17.03 1.88 3.63
C LEU A 251 -15.82 1.08 3.10
N PRO A 252 -15.95 -0.20 2.72
CA PRO A 252 -14.84 -0.94 2.12
C PRO A 252 -14.36 -0.33 0.80
N LYS A 253 -15.28 0.27 0.03
CA LYS A 253 -14.96 1.02 -1.20
C LYS A 253 -14.17 2.28 -0.88
N ALA A 254 -14.60 3.07 0.09
CA ALA A 254 -13.91 4.27 0.54
C ALA A 254 -12.49 3.97 1.04
N VAL A 255 -12.33 2.94 1.87
CA VAL A 255 -11.02 2.43 2.33
C VAL A 255 -10.11 2.10 1.15
N SER A 256 -10.63 1.35 0.17
CA SER A 256 -9.87 0.94 -1.01
C SER A 256 -9.42 2.15 -1.86
N VAL A 257 -10.29 3.15 -1.99
CA VAL A 257 -9.99 4.39 -2.72
C VAL A 257 -8.91 5.19 -2.01
N VAL A 258 -9.08 5.47 -0.73
CA VAL A 258 -8.13 6.30 0.04
C VAL A 258 -6.72 5.70 0.01
N GLN A 259 -6.57 4.41 0.33
CA GLN A 259 -5.26 3.75 0.36
C GLN A 259 -4.58 3.63 -1.01
N SER A 260 -5.33 3.78 -2.11
CA SER A 260 -4.77 3.79 -3.47
C SER A 260 -4.15 5.14 -3.82
N LEU A 261 -4.59 6.21 -3.17
CA LEU A 261 -4.23 7.60 -3.48
C LEU A 261 -3.14 8.17 -2.59
N VAL A 262 -3.13 7.79 -1.30
CA VAL A 262 -2.22 8.35 -0.31
C VAL A 262 -1.50 7.26 0.48
N ASP A 263 -0.34 7.61 1.03
CA ASP A 263 0.48 6.73 1.88
C ASP A 263 0.20 6.91 3.38
N SER A 264 -0.73 7.79 3.76
CA SER A 264 -1.16 7.99 5.14
C SER A 264 -1.97 6.79 5.67
N PRO A 265 -1.72 6.32 6.91
CA PRO A 265 -2.57 5.31 7.54
C PRO A 265 -4.00 5.83 7.74
N ILE A 266 -4.95 4.90 7.76
CA ILE A 266 -6.38 5.22 7.82
C ILE A 266 -6.95 4.99 9.22
N VAL A 267 -7.93 5.82 9.58
CA VAL A 267 -8.80 5.67 10.74
C VAL A 267 -10.17 5.28 10.20
N ILE A 268 -10.67 4.10 10.56
CA ILE A 268 -11.96 3.58 10.09
C ILE A 268 -13.01 4.01 11.10
N ASP A 269 -13.87 4.96 10.71
CA ASP A 269 -14.93 5.51 11.54
C ASP A 269 -16.30 4.94 11.14
N THR A 270 -16.82 4.03 11.96
CA THR A 270 -18.14 3.46 11.79
C THR A 270 -18.70 2.88 13.09
N SER A 271 -20.02 2.94 13.22
CA SER A 271 -20.77 2.22 14.28
C SER A 271 -21.36 0.89 13.81
N ASN A 272 -21.20 0.56 12.52
CA ASN A 272 -21.70 -0.67 11.91
C ASN A 272 -20.62 -1.76 11.94
N PHE A 273 -20.84 -2.80 12.74
CA PHE A 273 -19.86 -3.87 12.96
C PHE A 273 -19.60 -4.74 11.72
N GLU A 274 -20.60 -4.96 10.87
CA GLU A 274 -20.43 -5.71 9.62
C GLU A 274 -19.59 -4.89 8.62
N ALA A 275 -19.90 -3.59 8.49
CA ALA A 275 -19.12 -2.68 7.65
C ALA A 275 -17.67 -2.56 8.14
N LEU A 276 -17.46 -2.50 9.46
CA LEU A 276 -16.14 -2.49 10.08
C LEU A 276 -15.33 -3.72 9.70
N GLU A 277 -15.89 -4.92 9.80
CA GLU A 277 -15.17 -6.14 9.42
C GLU A 277 -14.79 -6.15 7.93
N LEU A 278 -15.72 -5.78 7.05
CA LEU A 278 -15.46 -5.69 5.61
C LEU A 278 -14.38 -4.65 5.30
N ALA A 279 -14.38 -3.52 6.00
CA ALA A 279 -13.37 -2.47 5.88
C ALA A 279 -11.99 -2.94 6.37
N LEU A 280 -11.93 -3.68 7.49
CA LEU A 280 -10.69 -4.25 8.03
C LEU A 280 -10.06 -5.28 7.06
N LYS A 281 -10.88 -6.11 6.41
CA LYS A 281 -10.42 -7.02 5.33
C LYS A 281 -9.88 -6.26 4.12
N LYS A 282 -10.45 -5.09 3.81
CA LYS A 282 -9.96 -4.24 2.71
C LYS A 282 -8.74 -3.41 3.07
N SER A 283 -8.49 -3.12 4.34
CA SER A 283 -7.30 -2.37 4.77
C SER A 283 -6.01 -3.14 4.53
N ASP A 284 -5.08 -2.55 3.77
CA ASP A 284 -3.77 -3.16 3.50
C ASP A 284 -2.80 -3.05 4.69
N GLY A 285 -2.99 -2.03 5.54
CA GLY A 285 -2.06 -1.66 6.61
C GLY A 285 -2.49 -2.11 8.00
N LYS A 286 -2.07 -1.34 9.00
CA LYS A 286 -2.50 -1.41 10.40
C LYS A 286 -3.38 -0.18 10.69
N PRO A 287 -4.71 -0.29 10.55
CA PRO A 287 -5.62 0.83 10.73
C PRO A 287 -5.87 1.12 12.22
N LEU A 288 -6.45 2.29 12.49
CA LEU A 288 -7.04 2.63 13.77
C LEU A 288 -8.58 2.51 13.66
N ILE A 289 -9.21 1.80 14.60
CA ILE A 289 -10.67 1.69 14.67
C ILE A 289 -11.20 2.86 15.51
N ASN A 290 -12.05 3.67 14.89
CA ASN A 290 -12.83 4.72 15.53
C ASN A 290 -14.31 4.27 15.59
N SER A 291 -14.79 3.73 16.70
CA SER A 291 -14.12 3.52 17.99
C SER A 291 -14.73 2.31 18.71
N VAL A 292 -14.18 1.96 19.86
CA VAL A 292 -14.81 1.06 20.84
C VAL A 292 -15.20 1.87 22.08
N ASN A 293 -16.41 1.66 22.58
CA ASN A 293 -16.89 2.32 23.80
C ASN A 293 -17.07 1.30 24.94
N GLY A 294 -17.34 1.79 26.14
CA GLY A 294 -17.45 1.00 27.37
C GLY A 294 -18.69 0.09 27.44
N GLY A 295 -19.60 0.19 26.47
CA GLY A 295 -20.81 -0.61 26.44
C GLY A 295 -20.55 -2.06 26.02
N GLU A 296 -21.29 -3.00 26.62
CA GLU A 296 -21.03 -4.44 26.47
C GLU A 296 -21.14 -4.91 25.01
N LYS A 297 -22.10 -4.36 24.26
CA LYS A 297 -22.29 -4.65 22.84
C LYS A 297 -21.08 -4.19 22.00
N SER A 298 -20.52 -3.02 22.28
CA SER A 298 -19.36 -2.48 21.54
C SER A 298 -18.10 -3.30 21.84
N LEU A 299 -17.82 -3.59 23.11
CA LEU A 299 -16.68 -4.37 23.55
C LEU A 299 -16.66 -5.76 22.88
N LYS A 300 -17.78 -6.48 22.92
CA LYS A 300 -17.89 -7.84 22.35
C LYS A 300 -17.80 -7.87 20.82
N ALA A 301 -18.20 -6.80 20.14
CA ALA A 301 -18.16 -6.75 18.68
C ALA A 301 -16.82 -6.25 18.15
N VAL A 302 -16.26 -5.17 18.72
CA VAL A 302 -15.12 -4.44 18.15
C VAL A 302 -13.78 -5.05 18.55
N LEU A 303 -13.60 -5.42 19.83
CA LEU A 303 -12.29 -5.89 20.32
C LEU A 303 -11.83 -7.20 19.65
N PRO A 304 -12.70 -8.21 19.41
CA PRO A 304 -12.29 -9.40 18.67
C PRO A 304 -11.86 -9.09 17.24
N LEU A 305 -12.55 -8.15 16.56
CA LEU A 305 -12.17 -7.71 15.21
C LEU A 305 -10.81 -7.00 15.23
N ALA A 306 -10.58 -6.11 16.19
CA ALA A 306 -9.30 -5.43 16.37
C ALA A 306 -8.15 -6.43 16.52
N LYS A 307 -8.32 -7.43 17.40
CA LYS A 307 -7.34 -8.49 17.62
C LYS A 307 -7.12 -9.37 16.39
N ARG A 308 -8.20 -9.73 15.70
CA ARG A 308 -8.18 -10.62 14.53
C ARG A 308 -7.43 -10.00 13.36
N TYR A 309 -7.70 -8.73 13.06
CA TYR A 309 -7.15 -8.03 11.90
C TYR A 309 -5.94 -7.15 12.22
N GLY A 310 -5.41 -7.23 13.46
CA GLY A 310 -4.21 -6.52 13.89
C GLY A 310 -4.36 -5.00 13.92
N ALA A 311 -5.56 -4.50 14.21
CA ALA A 311 -5.86 -3.06 14.23
C ALA A 311 -5.65 -2.45 15.62
N ALA A 312 -5.28 -1.17 15.63
CA ALA A 312 -5.32 -0.37 16.85
C ALA A 312 -6.75 0.12 17.13
N ILE A 313 -7.03 0.53 18.36
CA ILE A 313 -8.35 0.99 18.78
C ILE A 313 -8.32 2.38 19.41
N ILE A 314 -9.41 3.14 19.21
CA ILE A 314 -9.77 4.27 20.05
C ILE A 314 -10.71 3.78 21.15
N ALA A 315 -10.24 3.81 22.40
CA ALA A 315 -11.04 3.62 23.60
C ALA A 315 -11.79 4.92 23.92
N LEU A 316 -13.04 4.99 23.47
CA LEU A 316 -13.91 6.14 23.62
C LEU A 316 -14.55 6.12 25.02
N ALA A 317 -14.34 7.17 25.82
CA ALA A 317 -14.82 7.29 27.20
C ALA A 317 -16.34 7.55 27.31
N LEU A 318 -17.14 6.68 26.69
CA LEU A 318 -18.60 6.67 26.60
C LEU A 318 -19.09 5.27 26.98
N ASP A 319 -20.26 5.15 27.60
CA ASP A 319 -20.95 3.87 27.79
C ASP A 319 -22.47 4.02 27.54
N GLU A 320 -23.28 3.05 27.99
CA GLU A 320 -24.73 3.07 27.84
C GLU A 320 -25.42 4.25 28.54
N GLU A 321 -24.79 4.85 29.57
CA GLU A 321 -25.31 6.02 30.29
C GLU A 321 -24.99 7.35 29.57
N GLY A 322 -24.22 7.30 28.48
CA GLY A 322 -23.82 8.47 27.72
C GLY A 322 -22.46 9.00 28.14
N ILE A 323 -22.19 10.26 27.79
CA ILE A 323 -20.89 10.89 28.00
C ILE A 323 -20.78 11.34 29.46
N PRO A 324 -19.81 10.87 30.25
CA PRO A 324 -19.71 11.27 31.65
C PRO A 324 -19.37 12.75 31.80
N LYS A 325 -19.88 13.37 32.87
CA LYS A 325 -19.68 14.81 33.13
C LYS A 325 -18.33 15.13 33.77
N THR A 326 -17.65 14.16 34.38
CA THR A 326 -16.40 14.37 35.12
C THR A 326 -15.23 13.65 34.46
N ALA A 327 -14.01 14.13 34.72
CA ALA A 327 -12.78 13.51 34.19
C ALA A 327 -12.57 12.12 34.79
N GLU A 328 -12.84 11.95 36.09
CA GLU A 328 -12.66 10.69 36.82
C GLU A 328 -13.50 9.57 36.21
N LYS A 329 -14.78 9.86 35.90
CA LYS A 329 -15.66 8.84 35.33
C LYS A 329 -15.27 8.50 33.88
N ARG A 330 -14.76 9.47 33.11
CA ARG A 330 -14.20 9.21 31.76
C ARG A 330 -13.00 8.27 31.84
N ILE A 331 -12.11 8.47 32.82
CA ILE A 331 -10.95 7.62 33.06
C ILE A 331 -11.38 6.21 33.48
N GLU A 332 -12.40 6.08 34.33
CA GLU A 332 -12.95 4.78 34.75
C GLU A 332 -13.47 3.97 33.56
N ILE A 333 -14.26 4.58 32.66
CA ILE A 333 -14.74 3.93 31.44
C ILE A 333 -13.57 3.56 30.53
N ALA A 334 -12.61 4.47 30.31
CA ALA A 334 -11.43 4.19 29.51
C ALA A 334 -10.64 3.00 30.06
N GLN A 335 -10.46 2.92 31.38
CA GLN A 335 -9.75 1.82 32.04
C GLN A 335 -10.49 0.49 31.85
N ARG A 336 -11.83 0.48 31.93
CA ARG A 336 -12.65 -0.71 31.62
C ARG A 336 -12.39 -1.21 30.19
N ILE A 337 -12.40 -0.31 29.20
CA ILE A 337 -12.14 -0.67 27.80
C ILE A 337 -10.72 -1.22 27.63
N ILE A 338 -9.74 -0.55 28.25
CA ILE A 338 -8.33 -0.97 28.26
C ILE A 338 -8.20 -2.39 28.81
N ASP A 339 -8.79 -2.68 29.96
CA ASP A 339 -8.67 -3.98 30.62
C ASP A 339 -9.27 -5.10 29.77
N GLU A 340 -10.43 -4.87 29.15
CA GLU A 340 -11.05 -5.84 28.24
C GLU A 340 -10.22 -6.05 26.97
N ALA A 341 -9.65 -4.99 26.40
CA ALA A 341 -8.77 -5.09 25.24
C ALA A 341 -7.50 -5.90 25.55
N LEU A 342 -6.86 -5.63 26.71
CA LEU A 342 -5.68 -6.36 27.16
C LEU A 342 -5.99 -7.84 27.44
N LYS A 343 -7.13 -8.15 28.05
CA LYS A 343 -7.58 -9.54 28.27
C LYS A 343 -7.72 -10.34 26.97
N LEU A 344 -8.18 -9.69 25.89
CA LEU A 344 -8.26 -10.29 24.55
C LEU A 344 -6.91 -10.29 23.80
N GLY A 345 -5.86 -9.75 24.39
CA GLY A 345 -4.52 -9.71 23.83
C GLY A 345 -4.30 -8.62 22.78
N VAL A 346 -5.12 -7.55 22.78
CA VAL A 346 -4.77 -6.30 22.11
C VAL A 346 -3.54 -5.73 22.81
N LYS A 347 -2.53 -5.30 22.03
CA LYS A 347 -1.29 -4.79 22.62
C LYS A 347 -1.54 -3.45 23.29
N ARG A 348 -0.83 -3.17 24.38
CA ARG A 348 -0.97 -1.92 25.14
C ARG A 348 -0.71 -0.69 24.27
N GLU A 349 0.31 -0.75 23.44
CA GLU A 349 0.69 0.31 22.51
C GLU A 349 -0.31 0.54 21.37
N ASP A 350 -1.28 -0.36 21.19
CA ASP A 350 -2.33 -0.29 20.17
C ASP A 350 -3.66 0.27 20.72
N ILE A 351 -3.67 0.70 21.98
CA ILE A 351 -4.81 1.33 22.64
C ILE A 351 -4.56 2.84 22.75
N ILE A 352 -5.39 3.62 22.08
CA ILE A 352 -5.40 5.09 22.13
C ILE A 352 -6.69 5.51 22.81
N VAL A 353 -6.65 6.46 23.74
CA VAL A 353 -7.84 6.85 24.52
C VAL A 353 -8.37 8.19 24.02
N ASP A 354 -9.69 8.25 23.81
CA ASP A 354 -10.41 9.50 23.57
C ASP A 354 -11.26 9.84 24.78
N SER A 355 -10.89 10.91 25.48
CA SER A 355 -11.64 11.38 26.64
C SER A 355 -12.91 12.13 26.28
N LEU A 356 -13.26 12.24 24.99
CA LEU A 356 -14.38 12.98 24.40
C LEU A 356 -14.31 14.49 24.58
N VAL A 357 -14.58 15.22 23.50
CA VAL A 357 -14.69 16.69 23.51
C VAL A 357 -16.16 17.10 23.53
N LEU A 358 -16.56 17.81 24.58
CA LEU A 358 -17.86 18.51 24.67
C LEU A 358 -17.68 20.00 24.39
N THR A 359 -18.67 20.64 23.78
CA THR A 359 -18.61 22.07 23.44
C THR A 359 -18.57 22.96 24.68
N VAL A 360 -17.77 24.04 24.67
CA VAL A 360 -17.77 25.03 25.75
C VAL A 360 -19.05 25.87 25.80
N ALA A 361 -19.87 25.81 24.75
CA ALA A 361 -21.16 26.49 24.70
C ALA A 361 -22.16 25.96 25.73
N THR A 362 -22.08 24.67 26.07
CA THR A 362 -23.00 24.03 27.02
C THR A 362 -22.49 24.10 28.46
N ASN A 363 -21.17 24.11 28.65
CA ASN A 363 -20.54 24.28 29.95
C ASN A 363 -19.12 24.85 29.77
N PRO A 364 -18.81 26.05 30.31
CA PRO A 364 -17.46 26.64 30.26
C PRO A 364 -16.37 25.76 30.88
N GLU A 365 -16.70 24.91 31.85
CA GLU A 365 -15.75 24.02 32.52
C GLU A 365 -15.32 22.82 31.66
N ASN A 366 -16.00 22.56 30.54
CA ASN A 366 -15.70 21.43 29.66
C ASN A 366 -14.23 21.43 29.20
N GLU A 367 -13.66 22.59 28.89
CA GLU A 367 -12.25 22.69 28.49
C GLU A 367 -11.33 22.12 29.59
N THR A 368 -11.50 22.55 30.84
CA THR A 368 -10.69 22.10 31.98
C THR A 368 -10.84 20.59 32.20
N ILE A 369 -12.07 20.09 32.20
CA ILE A 369 -12.37 18.65 32.38
C ILE A 369 -11.65 17.81 31.32
N ILE A 370 -11.65 18.24 30.06
CA ILE A 370 -10.99 17.51 28.97
C ILE A 370 -9.47 17.55 29.14
N LEU A 371 -8.89 18.72 29.45
CA LEU A 371 -7.44 18.86 29.61
C LEU A 371 -6.92 18.06 30.81
N ASP A 372 -7.68 17.98 31.90
CA ASP A 372 -7.30 17.18 33.06
C ASP A 372 -7.43 15.68 32.77
N ALA A 373 -8.48 15.25 32.08
CA ALA A 373 -8.59 13.87 31.60
C ALA A 373 -7.41 13.47 30.70
N VAL A 374 -6.99 14.33 29.77
CA VAL A 374 -5.79 14.10 28.93
C VAL A 374 -4.56 13.89 29.81
N LYS A 375 -4.28 14.78 30.78
CA LYS A 375 -3.11 14.64 31.66
C LYS A 375 -3.13 13.32 32.44
N GLU A 376 -4.28 12.93 32.99
CA GLU A 376 -4.40 11.68 33.75
C GLU A 376 -4.17 10.46 32.86
N ILE A 377 -4.73 10.42 31.66
CA ILE A 377 -4.48 9.33 30.70
C ILE A 377 -3.00 9.25 30.33
N LYS A 378 -2.33 10.40 30.16
CA LYS A 378 -0.89 10.43 29.89
C LYS A 378 -0.07 9.89 31.06
N LYS A 379 -0.46 10.16 32.31
CA LYS A 379 0.15 9.56 33.50
C LYS A 379 -0.03 8.04 33.53
N LEU A 380 -1.16 7.53 33.05
CA LEU A 380 -1.37 6.10 32.88
C LEU A 380 -0.50 5.49 31.76
N GLY A 381 0.21 6.30 30.97
CA GLY A 381 1.13 5.85 29.93
C GLY A 381 0.47 5.45 28.62
N TYR A 382 -0.72 5.97 28.33
CA TYR A 382 -1.42 5.75 27.06
C TYR A 382 -1.32 6.96 26.13
N LYS A 383 -1.62 6.72 24.85
CA LYS A 383 -1.76 7.78 23.84
C LYS A 383 -3.16 8.36 23.90
N THR A 384 -3.29 9.65 23.60
CA THR A 384 -4.57 10.34 23.61
C THR A 384 -4.92 10.90 22.24
N ILE A 385 -6.20 10.82 21.87
CA ILE A 385 -6.79 11.42 20.68
C ILE A 385 -8.02 12.26 21.06
N LEU A 386 -8.28 13.36 20.36
CA LEU A 386 -9.47 14.19 20.58
C LEU A 386 -10.07 14.69 19.26
N GLY A 387 -11.40 14.69 19.19
CA GLY A 387 -12.19 15.45 18.22
C GLY A 387 -12.17 16.96 18.51
N VAL A 388 -11.06 17.63 18.17
CA VAL A 388 -10.83 19.06 18.49
C VAL A 388 -11.95 19.95 17.96
N SER A 389 -12.49 19.67 16.78
CA SER A 389 -13.55 20.45 16.14
C SER A 389 -14.87 20.53 16.94
N ASN A 390 -15.09 19.64 17.91
CA ASN A 390 -16.30 19.59 18.73
C ASN A 390 -16.34 20.68 19.82
N ILE A 391 -15.18 21.21 20.23
CA ILE A 391 -15.08 22.20 21.32
C ILE A 391 -15.86 23.50 20.99
N SER A 392 -15.92 23.84 19.70
CA SER A 392 -16.54 25.06 19.18
C SER A 392 -17.94 24.86 18.60
N HIS A 393 -18.54 23.67 18.76
CA HIS A 393 -19.84 23.39 18.18
C HIS A 393 -20.90 24.37 18.73
N GLY A 394 -21.65 25.02 17.83
CA GLY A 394 -22.67 26.02 18.17
C GLY A 394 -22.15 27.44 18.42
N LEU A 395 -20.85 27.71 18.21
CA LEU A 395 -20.24 29.03 18.44
C LEU A 395 -19.74 29.68 17.13
N PRO A 396 -19.68 31.03 17.05
CA PRO A 396 -18.97 31.74 15.99
C PRO A 396 -17.44 31.59 16.16
N ASN A 397 -16.67 32.02 15.15
CA ASN A 397 -15.19 32.04 15.18
C ASN A 397 -14.55 30.69 15.56
N ARG A 398 -15.13 29.59 15.06
CA ARG A 398 -14.74 28.22 15.39
C ARG A 398 -13.24 27.94 15.23
N SER A 399 -12.62 28.42 14.16
CA SER A 399 -11.19 28.22 13.87
C SER A 399 -10.28 28.74 14.98
N GLU A 400 -10.58 29.92 15.53
CA GLU A 400 -9.78 30.52 16.61
C GLU A 400 -9.97 29.77 17.94
N ILE A 401 -11.20 29.37 18.25
CA ILE A 401 -11.53 28.57 19.44
C ILE A 401 -10.81 27.22 19.37
N ASN A 402 -10.93 26.52 18.24
CA ASN A 402 -10.28 25.24 18.00
C ASN A 402 -8.74 25.36 18.13
N SER A 403 -8.14 26.44 17.62
CA SER A 403 -6.68 26.66 17.65
C SER A 403 -6.16 26.89 19.07
N LYS A 404 -6.85 27.72 19.86
CA LYS A 404 -6.53 27.93 21.28
C LYS A 404 -6.67 26.65 22.10
N PHE A 405 -7.75 25.90 21.87
CA PHE A 405 -7.98 24.63 22.54
C PHE A 405 -6.90 23.59 22.18
N LEU A 406 -6.59 23.43 20.88
CA LEU A 406 -5.54 22.53 20.40
C LEU A 406 -4.17 22.85 21.01
N THR A 407 -3.82 24.13 21.14
CA THR A 407 -2.58 24.55 21.79
C THR A 407 -2.52 24.11 23.24
N LYS A 408 -3.62 24.29 24.00
CA LYS A 408 -3.70 23.86 25.40
C LYS A 408 -3.70 22.32 25.52
N ALA A 409 -4.42 21.63 24.65
CA ALA A 409 -4.50 20.17 24.64
C ALA A 409 -3.14 19.54 24.30
N SER A 410 -2.42 20.10 23.32
CA SER A 410 -1.06 19.66 22.98
C SER A 410 -0.10 19.83 24.17
N LYS A 411 -0.18 20.96 24.88
CA LYS A 411 0.59 21.18 26.12
C LYS A 411 0.20 20.23 27.26
N ALA A 412 -1.05 19.80 27.31
CA ALA A 412 -1.53 18.80 28.27
C ALA A 412 -1.06 17.38 27.91
N GLY A 413 -0.57 17.16 26.69
CA GLY A 413 0.00 15.91 26.22
C GLY A 413 -0.81 15.18 25.14
N LEU A 414 -1.73 15.87 24.46
CA LEU A 414 -2.46 15.31 23.32
C LEU A 414 -1.50 14.75 22.25
N ASP A 415 -1.69 13.52 21.80
CA ASP A 415 -0.85 12.91 20.75
C ASP A 415 -1.48 13.03 19.36
N LEU A 416 -2.82 12.94 19.26
CA LEU A 416 -3.57 12.97 18.01
C LEU A 416 -4.73 13.95 18.07
N ALA A 417 -4.95 14.72 17.00
CA ALA A 417 -6.06 15.65 16.90
C ALA A 417 -6.87 15.37 15.62
N ILE A 418 -8.15 15.02 15.77
CA ILE A 418 -9.10 14.96 14.65
C ILE A 418 -9.58 16.38 14.38
N LEU A 419 -9.19 16.93 13.22
CA LEU A 419 -9.50 18.29 12.81
C LEU A 419 -9.47 18.46 11.28
N ASN A 420 -9.91 19.63 10.80
CA ASN A 420 -9.78 19.99 9.39
C ASN A 420 -8.38 20.54 9.07
N PRO A 421 -7.52 19.82 8.33
CA PRO A 421 -6.17 20.28 8.00
C PRO A 421 -6.16 21.44 7.00
N THR A 422 -7.28 21.74 6.34
CA THR A 422 -7.34 22.86 5.38
C THR A 422 -7.63 24.22 6.05
N ASP A 423 -7.64 24.27 7.37
CA ASP A 423 -7.85 25.51 8.13
C ASP A 423 -6.49 26.11 8.51
N ASN A 424 -6.05 27.13 7.78
CA ASN A 424 -4.73 27.73 7.96
C ASN A 424 -4.53 28.29 9.38
N ILE A 425 -5.58 28.77 10.05
CA ILE A 425 -5.47 29.31 11.41
C ILE A 425 -5.08 28.20 12.39
N LEU A 426 -5.60 26.98 12.17
CA LEU A 426 -5.24 25.81 12.98
C LEU A 426 -3.83 25.34 12.68
N MET A 427 -3.46 25.30 11.40
CA MET A 427 -2.19 24.71 10.97
C MET A 427 -0.97 25.61 11.23
N GLU A 428 -1.10 26.94 11.16
CA GLU A 428 0.02 27.87 11.31
C GLU A 428 0.29 28.28 12.76
N ASN A 429 -0.74 28.28 13.61
CA ASN A 429 -0.65 28.84 14.97
C ASN A 429 -0.50 27.81 16.09
N THR A 430 -0.23 26.54 15.76
CA THR A 430 -0.13 25.45 16.74
C THR A 430 1.16 24.65 16.60
N ASP A 431 1.66 24.11 17.70
CA ASP A 431 2.86 23.25 17.71
C ASP A 431 2.50 21.81 17.35
N ILE A 432 1.97 21.63 16.14
CA ILE A 432 1.64 20.33 15.54
C ILE A 432 2.73 19.90 14.56
N GLU A 433 2.85 18.60 14.34
CA GLU A 433 3.69 18.07 13.28
C GLU A 433 2.89 17.97 11.98
N VAL A 434 3.34 18.71 10.96
CA VAL A 434 2.72 18.77 9.64
C VAL A 434 3.48 17.86 8.70
N PHE A 435 2.82 16.81 8.20
CA PHE A 435 3.40 15.92 7.19
C PHE A 435 3.37 16.62 5.83
N LYS A 436 4.46 17.28 5.44
CA LYS A 436 4.56 17.93 4.14
C LYS A 436 4.62 16.89 3.01
N ALA A 437 3.48 16.52 2.45
CA ALA A 437 3.43 15.95 1.11
C ALA A 437 3.60 17.06 0.06
N LYS A 438 4.07 16.73 -1.16
CA LYS A 438 4.07 17.69 -2.27
C LYS A 438 2.62 18.17 -2.47
N LYS A 439 2.39 19.47 -2.35
CA LYS A 439 1.07 20.09 -2.49
C LYS A 439 0.52 19.76 -3.88
N VAL A 440 -0.60 19.03 -3.95
CA VAL A 440 -1.34 18.88 -5.21
C VAL A 440 -2.76 19.36 -4.99
N GLU A 441 -3.01 20.57 -5.46
CA GLU A 441 -4.34 21.16 -5.49
C GLU A 441 -5.12 20.56 -6.67
N ILE A 442 -6.12 19.75 -6.35
CA ILE A 442 -7.21 19.39 -7.27
C ILE A 442 -8.38 20.32 -6.90
N ASP A 443 -8.46 21.45 -7.58
CA ASP A 443 -9.62 22.35 -7.46
C ASP A 443 -10.60 22.02 -8.59
N LYS A 444 -11.90 22.01 -8.29
CA LYS A 444 -12.96 21.77 -9.29
C LYS A 444 -13.08 22.94 -10.27
N ASP A 445 -12.59 24.12 -9.88
CA ASP A 445 -12.50 25.30 -10.74
C ASP A 445 -11.29 25.28 -11.70
N LEU A 446 -10.49 24.21 -11.67
CA LEU A 446 -9.38 24.08 -12.61
C LEU A 446 -9.88 23.90 -14.06
N PRO A 447 -9.14 24.43 -15.05
CA PRO A 447 -9.40 24.17 -16.46
C PRO A 447 -9.50 22.67 -16.76
N ILE A 448 -10.35 22.30 -17.73
CA ILE A 448 -10.64 20.90 -18.07
C ILE A 448 -9.37 20.11 -18.41
N GLU A 449 -8.39 20.75 -19.04
CA GLU A 449 -7.09 20.18 -19.35
C GLU A 449 -6.36 19.71 -18.09
N LYS A 450 -6.36 20.54 -17.04
CA LYS A 450 -5.70 20.21 -15.79
C LYS A 450 -6.48 19.15 -15.01
N ARG A 451 -7.82 19.17 -15.08
CA ARG A 451 -8.66 18.12 -14.49
C ARG A 451 -8.44 16.76 -15.16
N LEU A 452 -8.40 16.70 -16.50
CA LEU A 452 -8.07 15.50 -17.26
C LEU A 452 -6.68 14.96 -16.90
N TYR A 453 -5.69 15.84 -16.80
CA TYR A 453 -4.34 15.48 -16.39
C TYR A 453 -4.32 14.85 -14.98
N LEU A 454 -4.95 15.52 -14.00
CA LEU A 454 -5.00 15.04 -12.62
C LEU A 454 -5.81 13.75 -12.48
N ALA A 455 -6.89 13.58 -13.26
CA ALA A 455 -7.69 12.36 -13.26
C ALA A 455 -6.85 11.14 -13.67
N ILE A 456 -5.97 11.26 -14.66
CA ILE A 456 -5.03 10.18 -15.01
C ILE A 456 -3.95 10.02 -13.94
N LEU A 457 -3.35 11.13 -13.49
CA LEU A 457 -2.29 11.10 -12.48
C LEU A 457 -2.72 10.35 -11.21
N TYR A 458 -3.99 10.49 -10.81
CA TYR A 458 -4.56 9.88 -9.61
C TYR A 458 -5.49 8.68 -9.87
N GLY A 459 -5.61 8.22 -11.11
CA GLY A 459 -6.44 7.06 -11.43
C GLY A 459 -7.92 7.24 -11.11
N ASP A 460 -8.47 8.43 -11.37
CA ASP A 460 -9.92 8.69 -11.29
C ASP A 460 -10.64 8.00 -12.45
N GLN A 461 -11.15 6.81 -12.18
CA GLN A 461 -11.88 6.02 -13.17
C GLN A 461 -13.37 6.39 -13.27
N ASP A 462 -13.88 7.11 -12.27
CA ASP A 462 -15.33 7.35 -12.11
C ASP A 462 -15.75 8.56 -12.93
N ASN A 463 -14.93 9.63 -12.91
CA ASN A 463 -15.27 10.88 -13.59
C ASN A 463 -14.58 11.07 -14.94
N ILE A 464 -13.57 10.27 -15.27
CA ILE A 464 -12.75 10.48 -16.47
C ILE A 464 -13.55 10.53 -17.76
N ILE A 465 -14.58 9.70 -17.91
CA ILE A 465 -15.45 9.72 -19.11
C ILE A 465 -16.19 11.05 -19.20
N SER A 466 -16.78 11.51 -18.09
CA SER A 466 -17.49 12.79 -18.05
C SER A 466 -16.58 13.98 -18.33
N MET A 467 -15.32 13.94 -17.86
CA MET A 467 -14.32 14.97 -18.13
C MET A 467 -13.87 14.95 -19.59
N VAL A 468 -13.75 13.76 -20.20
CA VAL A 468 -13.45 13.63 -21.64
C VAL A 468 -14.60 14.22 -22.47
N ASP A 469 -15.86 13.90 -22.13
CA ASP A 469 -17.03 14.46 -22.82
C ASP A 469 -17.15 15.98 -22.66
N GLU A 470 -16.81 16.51 -21.49
CA GLU A 470 -16.71 17.96 -21.26
C GLU A 470 -15.60 18.59 -22.11
N GLY A 471 -14.41 17.99 -22.11
CA GLY A 471 -13.26 18.45 -22.89
C GLY A 471 -13.51 18.42 -24.40
N LEU A 472 -14.22 17.42 -24.90
CA LEU A 472 -14.57 17.31 -26.33
C LEU A 472 -15.51 18.43 -26.81
N ARG A 473 -16.11 19.22 -25.91
CA ARG A 473 -16.89 20.41 -26.29
C ARG A 473 -16.02 21.58 -26.76
N SER A 474 -14.76 21.63 -26.33
CA SER A 474 -13.84 22.76 -26.58
C SER A 474 -12.49 22.36 -27.17
N LEU A 475 -12.08 21.09 -27.05
CA LEU A 475 -10.77 20.56 -27.48
C LEU A 475 -10.93 19.46 -28.53
N LYS A 476 -9.93 19.31 -29.41
CA LYS A 476 -9.86 18.18 -30.34
C LYS A 476 -9.48 16.90 -29.59
N ALA A 477 -9.95 15.74 -30.09
CA ALA A 477 -9.65 14.43 -29.51
C ALA A 477 -8.13 14.19 -29.33
N MET A 478 -7.32 14.63 -30.30
CA MET A 478 -5.85 14.53 -30.22
C MET A 478 -5.25 15.40 -29.10
N GLN A 479 -5.80 16.59 -28.83
CA GLN A 479 -5.32 17.45 -27.74
C GLN A 479 -5.58 16.82 -26.38
N ILE A 480 -6.79 16.26 -26.20
CA ILE A 480 -7.15 15.50 -25.00
C ILE A 480 -6.20 14.30 -24.86
N ASN A 481 -6.00 13.52 -25.92
CA ASN A 481 -5.11 12.37 -25.90
C ASN A 481 -3.67 12.74 -25.45
N ASN A 482 -3.13 13.86 -25.94
CA ASN A 482 -1.80 14.33 -25.54
C ASN A 482 -1.74 14.65 -24.03
N ILE A 483 -2.76 15.33 -23.49
CA ILE A 483 -2.84 15.65 -22.05
C ILE A 483 -2.84 14.35 -21.21
N LEU A 484 -3.62 13.35 -21.62
CA LEU A 484 -3.73 12.09 -20.91
C LEU A 484 -2.42 11.27 -20.99
N VAL A 485 -1.77 11.26 -22.15
CA VAL A 485 -0.46 10.63 -22.37
C VAL A 485 0.64 11.31 -21.54
N ASP A 486 0.63 12.64 -21.46
CA ASP A 486 1.58 13.40 -20.65
C ASP A 486 1.42 13.09 -19.15
N ALA A 487 0.19 12.97 -18.66
CA ALA A 487 -0.10 12.55 -17.30
C ALA A 487 0.40 11.13 -17.02
N LEU A 488 0.15 10.19 -17.94
CA LEU A 488 0.60 8.81 -17.79
C LEU A 488 2.13 8.66 -17.88
N SER A 489 2.78 9.52 -18.67
CA SER A 489 4.24 9.62 -18.70
C SER A 489 4.79 10.11 -17.35
N GLU A 490 4.11 11.04 -16.69
CA GLU A 490 4.48 11.50 -15.34
C GLU A 490 4.29 10.40 -14.29
N VAL A 491 3.21 9.62 -14.36
CA VAL A 491 2.97 8.43 -13.51
C VAL A 491 4.15 7.47 -13.60
N GLY A 492 4.64 7.19 -14.81
CA GLY A 492 5.79 6.29 -14.97
C GLY A 492 7.12 6.90 -14.48
N LYS A 493 7.33 8.22 -14.59
CA LYS A 493 8.49 8.88 -13.96
C LYS A 493 8.45 8.73 -12.44
N LYS A 494 7.27 8.95 -11.84
CA LYS A 494 7.02 8.77 -10.40
C LYS A 494 7.24 7.32 -9.97
N PHE A 495 6.86 6.35 -10.80
CA PHE A 495 7.14 4.93 -10.54
C PHE A 495 8.65 4.64 -10.53
N ASN A 496 9.38 5.14 -11.54
CA ASN A 496 10.83 4.99 -11.63
C ASN A 496 11.58 5.67 -10.47
N SER A 497 11.07 6.78 -9.95
CA SER A 497 11.63 7.47 -8.77
C SER A 497 11.15 6.88 -7.44
N GLN A 498 10.39 5.78 -7.45
CA GLN A 498 9.76 5.16 -6.27
C GLN A 498 8.87 6.13 -5.47
N GLU A 499 8.32 7.16 -6.13
CA GLU A 499 7.28 8.02 -5.57
C GLU A 499 5.90 7.35 -5.74
N TYR A 500 5.68 6.67 -6.87
CA TYR A 500 4.52 5.82 -7.12
C TYR A 500 4.93 4.34 -7.09
N PHE A 501 3.96 3.49 -6.76
CA PHE A 501 4.13 2.05 -6.77
C PHE A 501 3.09 1.40 -7.70
N LEU A 502 3.17 0.09 -7.83
CA LEU A 502 2.34 -0.67 -8.76
C LEU A 502 0.83 -0.35 -8.67
N PRO A 503 0.20 -0.16 -7.48
CA PRO A 503 -1.24 0.17 -7.42
C PRO A 503 -1.59 1.47 -8.11
N GLN A 504 -0.79 2.52 -7.91
CA GLN A 504 -1.02 3.82 -8.53
C GLN A 504 -0.90 3.73 -10.05
N VAL A 505 0.12 3.03 -10.55
CA VAL A 505 0.34 2.82 -11.99
C VAL A 505 -0.87 2.11 -12.62
N LEU A 506 -1.37 1.05 -11.99
CA LEU A 506 -2.55 0.32 -12.49
C LEU A 506 -3.82 1.19 -12.45
N GLY A 507 -4.02 1.96 -11.38
CA GLY A 507 -5.15 2.88 -11.26
C GLY A 507 -5.17 3.93 -12.38
N SER A 508 -4.02 4.56 -12.64
CA SER A 508 -3.82 5.50 -13.74
C SER A 508 -3.99 4.86 -15.12
N ALA A 509 -3.48 3.65 -15.31
CA ALA A 509 -3.60 2.91 -16.57
C ALA A 509 -5.06 2.56 -16.88
N GLU A 510 -5.85 2.15 -15.88
CA GLU A 510 -7.28 1.86 -16.06
C GLU A 510 -8.09 3.13 -16.34
N ALA A 511 -7.79 4.24 -15.66
CA ALA A 511 -8.40 5.55 -15.98
C ALA A 511 -8.06 5.97 -17.42
N MET A 512 -6.81 5.79 -17.86
CA MET A 512 -6.39 6.04 -19.23
C MET A 512 -7.15 5.16 -20.22
N LYS A 513 -7.28 3.87 -19.94
CA LYS A 513 -7.99 2.92 -20.80
C LYS A 513 -9.45 3.32 -21.02
N ARG A 514 -10.15 3.74 -19.96
CA ARG A 514 -11.52 4.28 -20.05
C ARG A 514 -11.58 5.55 -20.89
N ALA A 515 -10.69 6.51 -20.61
CA ALA A 515 -10.60 7.76 -21.35
C ALA A 515 -10.35 7.52 -22.85
N PHE A 516 -9.38 6.67 -23.16
CA PHE A 516 -8.97 6.34 -24.52
C PHE A 516 -10.05 5.56 -25.27
N SER A 517 -10.75 4.65 -24.60
CA SER A 517 -11.88 3.93 -25.20
C SER A 517 -12.96 4.90 -25.71
N ARG A 518 -13.26 5.94 -24.95
CA ARG A 518 -14.17 7.01 -25.36
C ARG A 518 -13.60 7.85 -26.51
N LEU A 519 -12.31 8.22 -26.45
CA LEU A 519 -11.65 8.99 -27.52
C LEU A 519 -11.56 8.22 -28.84
N LYS A 520 -11.43 6.89 -28.80
CA LYS A 520 -11.34 6.02 -29.98
C LYS A 520 -12.59 6.12 -30.86
N GLU A 521 -13.76 6.34 -30.27
CA GLU A 521 -15.00 6.60 -31.01
C GLU A 521 -14.89 7.88 -31.83
N GLU A 522 -14.24 8.92 -31.32
CA GLU A 522 -14.02 10.18 -32.04
C GLU A 522 -12.92 10.04 -33.10
N PHE A 523 -11.79 9.39 -32.80
CA PHE A 523 -10.74 9.13 -33.78
C PHE A 523 -11.22 8.31 -35.00
N SER A 524 -12.15 7.38 -34.76
CA SER A 524 -12.75 6.59 -35.83
C SER A 524 -13.63 7.44 -36.75
N LYS A 525 -14.30 8.46 -36.21
CA LYS A 525 -15.04 9.47 -37.02
C LYS A 525 -14.09 10.38 -37.79
N GLU A 526 -12.91 10.66 -37.25
CA GLU A 526 -11.85 11.47 -37.89
C GLU A 526 -10.97 10.69 -38.90
N GLY A 527 -11.18 9.38 -39.07
CA GLY A 527 -10.43 8.55 -40.02
C GLY A 527 -8.97 8.25 -39.62
N GLY A 528 -8.63 8.34 -38.33
CA GLY A 528 -7.27 8.13 -37.83
C GLY A 528 -6.80 6.68 -37.95
N LYS A 529 -5.64 6.45 -38.60
CA LYS A 529 -4.97 5.14 -38.63
C LYS A 529 -4.11 4.92 -37.38
N PRO A 530 -3.91 3.68 -36.91
CA PRO A 530 -2.96 3.37 -35.85
C PRO A 530 -1.54 3.80 -36.23
N ARG A 531 -0.72 4.16 -35.23
CA ARG A 531 0.69 4.54 -35.42
C ARG A 531 1.57 3.39 -35.92
N GLY A 532 1.19 2.16 -35.60
CA GLY A 532 1.90 0.94 -35.98
C GLY A 532 1.25 -0.28 -35.34
N LYS A 533 1.67 -1.46 -35.76
CA LYS A 533 1.26 -2.77 -35.23
C LYS A 533 2.39 -3.37 -34.39
N VAL A 534 2.11 -3.63 -33.13
CA VAL A 534 3.05 -4.24 -32.16
C VAL A 534 2.58 -5.66 -31.84
N LEU A 535 3.46 -6.65 -31.92
CA LEU A 535 3.21 -7.99 -31.41
C LEU A 535 3.92 -8.16 -30.07
N PHE A 536 3.24 -8.66 -29.03
CA PHE A 536 3.78 -8.79 -27.68
C PHE A 536 3.57 -10.21 -27.14
N ALA A 537 4.59 -10.80 -26.53
CA ALA A 537 4.48 -12.08 -25.80
C ALA A 537 5.38 -12.11 -24.56
N THR A 538 5.01 -12.92 -23.55
CA THR A 538 6.03 -13.51 -22.67
C THR A 538 6.52 -14.81 -23.28
N VAL A 539 7.81 -15.08 -23.09
CA VAL A 539 8.45 -16.26 -23.67
C VAL A 539 8.03 -17.54 -22.93
N GLU A 540 8.36 -18.68 -23.52
CA GLU A 540 8.07 -20.00 -22.99
C GLU A 540 8.55 -20.16 -21.53
N ASN A 541 7.75 -20.85 -20.73
CA ASN A 541 7.89 -21.06 -19.29
C ASN A 541 7.81 -19.79 -18.42
N ASP A 542 7.53 -18.62 -19.00
CA ASP A 542 7.32 -17.39 -18.25
C ASP A 542 5.84 -17.01 -18.17
N ILE A 543 5.27 -17.10 -16.98
CA ILE A 543 3.86 -16.76 -16.71
C ILE A 543 3.65 -15.32 -16.25
N HIS A 544 4.73 -14.54 -16.07
CA HIS A 544 4.65 -13.22 -15.46
C HIS A 544 4.29 -12.15 -16.49
N ASP A 545 3.15 -11.49 -16.31
CA ASP A 545 2.57 -10.60 -17.31
C ASP A 545 2.36 -9.15 -16.87
N ILE A 546 2.57 -8.83 -15.59
CA ILE A 546 2.34 -7.48 -15.06
C ILE A 546 3.09 -6.43 -15.88
N GLY A 547 4.40 -6.62 -16.08
CA GLY A 547 5.23 -5.71 -16.88
C GLY A 547 4.77 -5.62 -18.33
N LYS A 548 4.44 -6.76 -18.95
CA LYS A 548 3.89 -6.83 -20.32
C LYS A 548 2.61 -6.01 -20.43
N ASN A 549 1.63 -6.26 -19.56
CA ASN A 549 0.30 -5.65 -19.63
C ASN A 549 0.38 -4.14 -19.41
N ILE A 550 1.28 -3.66 -18.54
CA ILE A 550 1.56 -2.22 -18.39
C ILE A 550 2.05 -1.63 -19.72
N VAL A 551 3.03 -2.26 -20.39
CA VAL A 551 3.53 -1.76 -21.69
C VAL A 551 2.45 -1.82 -22.76
N ILE A 552 1.65 -2.89 -22.82
CA ILE A 552 0.52 -3.00 -23.75
C ILE A 552 -0.45 -1.83 -23.55
N THR A 553 -0.90 -1.60 -22.31
CA THR A 553 -1.82 -0.49 -22.01
C THR A 553 -1.21 0.86 -22.38
N LEU A 554 0.08 1.07 -22.12
CA LEU A 554 0.77 2.29 -22.53
C LEU A 554 0.85 2.44 -24.06
N LEU A 555 1.14 1.36 -24.80
CA LEU A 555 1.21 1.41 -26.26
C LEU A 555 -0.16 1.65 -26.90
N GLU A 556 -1.20 0.98 -26.41
CA GLU A 556 -2.59 1.22 -26.85
C GLU A 556 -2.99 2.68 -26.60
N SER A 557 -2.58 3.25 -25.45
CA SER A 557 -2.80 4.66 -25.11
C SER A 557 -2.08 5.66 -26.05
N HIS A 558 -1.05 5.19 -26.76
CA HIS A 558 -0.36 5.95 -27.82
C HIS A 558 -0.90 5.66 -29.23
N ASN A 559 -2.07 5.01 -29.34
CA ASN A 559 -2.71 4.63 -30.59
C ASN A 559 -1.91 3.59 -31.43
N TYR A 560 -1.18 2.69 -30.77
CA TYR A 560 -0.66 1.47 -31.43
C TYR A 560 -1.71 0.37 -31.44
N LYS A 561 -1.72 -0.43 -32.51
CA LYS A 561 -2.47 -1.69 -32.55
C LYS A 561 -1.60 -2.78 -31.92
N VAL A 562 -1.92 -3.19 -30.70
CA VAL A 562 -1.17 -4.24 -30.01
C VAL A 562 -1.86 -5.59 -30.18
N ILE A 563 -1.08 -6.62 -30.50
CA ILE A 563 -1.51 -8.00 -30.58
C ILE A 563 -0.79 -8.74 -29.46
N ASP A 564 -1.54 -9.12 -28.43
CA ASP A 564 -1.02 -9.83 -27.28
C ASP A 564 -1.18 -11.34 -27.47
N LEU A 565 -0.06 -12.06 -27.52
CA LEU A 565 -0.06 -13.53 -27.60
C LEU A 565 -0.25 -14.19 -26.23
N GLY A 566 -0.26 -13.40 -25.16
CA GLY A 566 -0.44 -13.86 -23.79
C GLY A 566 0.88 -14.25 -23.13
N VAL A 567 0.77 -15.22 -22.22
CA VAL A 567 1.89 -15.73 -21.44
C VAL A 567 2.32 -17.14 -21.85
N ASN A 568 3.53 -17.54 -21.46
CA ASN A 568 4.07 -18.87 -21.70
C ASN A 568 3.98 -19.26 -23.18
N VAL A 569 4.43 -18.36 -24.06
CA VAL A 569 4.23 -18.52 -25.50
C VAL A 569 5.44 -19.24 -26.10
N ALA A 570 5.20 -20.44 -26.63
CA ALA A 570 6.20 -21.23 -27.33
C ALA A 570 6.80 -20.46 -28.51
N LYS A 571 8.10 -20.67 -28.76
CA LYS A 571 8.85 -20.01 -29.83
C LYS A 571 8.13 -20.12 -31.18
N GLU A 572 7.69 -21.32 -31.54
CA GLU A 572 7.03 -21.63 -32.83
C GLU A 572 5.79 -20.76 -33.05
N LYS A 573 4.97 -20.57 -32.02
CA LYS A 573 3.75 -19.75 -32.06
C LYS A 573 4.08 -18.26 -32.25
N ILE A 574 5.16 -17.78 -31.64
CA ILE A 574 5.63 -16.40 -31.84
C ILE A 574 6.06 -16.19 -33.30
N ILE A 575 6.85 -17.12 -33.86
CA ILE A 575 7.30 -17.03 -35.26
C ILE A 575 6.12 -17.05 -36.23
N GLU A 576 5.16 -17.94 -36.02
CA GLU A 576 3.94 -18.04 -36.83
C GLU A 576 3.13 -16.73 -36.77
N ALA A 577 2.92 -16.18 -35.58
CA ALA A 577 2.21 -14.92 -35.40
C ALA A 577 2.92 -13.75 -36.10
N VAL A 578 4.25 -13.68 -36.06
CA VAL A 578 5.03 -12.66 -36.80
C VAL A 578 4.79 -12.77 -38.31
N LYS A 579 4.78 -13.99 -38.87
CA LYS A 579 4.55 -14.24 -40.29
C LYS A 579 3.14 -13.84 -40.73
N ASN A 580 2.14 -14.17 -39.91
CA ASN A 580 0.73 -13.93 -40.21
C ASN A 580 0.34 -12.46 -40.04
N GLU A 581 0.73 -11.85 -38.92
CA GLU A 581 0.30 -10.51 -38.55
C GLU A 581 1.15 -9.41 -39.17
N LYS A 582 2.40 -9.71 -39.55
CA LYS A 582 3.37 -8.74 -40.09
C LYS A 582 3.46 -7.47 -39.21
N PRO A 583 3.82 -7.60 -37.92
CA PRO A 583 3.96 -6.45 -37.04
C PRO A 583 5.18 -5.60 -37.43
N ASP A 584 5.13 -4.31 -37.10
CA ASP A 584 6.25 -3.39 -37.28
C ASP A 584 7.36 -3.65 -36.24
N ILE A 585 6.99 -4.18 -35.06
CA ILE A 585 7.92 -4.56 -33.99
C ILE A 585 7.40 -5.77 -33.20
N LEU A 586 8.33 -6.63 -32.76
CA LEU A 586 8.07 -7.68 -31.77
C LEU A 586 8.62 -7.26 -30.41
N CYS A 587 7.80 -7.37 -29.37
CA CYS A 587 8.18 -7.15 -27.98
C CYS A 587 8.13 -8.48 -27.20
N LEU A 588 9.21 -8.81 -26.48
CA LEU A 588 9.30 -10.00 -25.63
C LEU A 588 9.58 -9.62 -24.18
N SER A 589 8.96 -10.34 -23.25
CA SER A 589 9.15 -10.17 -21.80
C SER A 589 9.54 -11.48 -21.11
N ALA A 590 10.45 -11.39 -20.13
CA ALA A 590 10.83 -12.49 -19.22
C ALA A 590 11.21 -11.98 -17.83
N LEU A 591 10.72 -12.62 -16.76
CA LEU A 591 11.04 -12.29 -15.39
C LEU A 591 12.19 -13.11 -14.81
N MET A 592 12.40 -14.36 -15.28
CA MET A 592 13.41 -15.27 -14.71
C MET A 592 14.64 -15.39 -15.62
N THR A 593 15.83 -15.49 -15.04
CA THR A 593 17.07 -15.69 -15.81
C THR A 593 17.02 -16.95 -16.67
N THR A 594 16.35 -17.99 -16.17
CA THR A 594 16.12 -19.25 -16.90
C THR A 594 15.23 -19.07 -18.13
N THR A 595 14.23 -18.18 -18.09
CA THR A 595 13.31 -17.93 -19.21
C THR A 595 13.87 -16.91 -20.19
N ALA A 596 14.76 -16.01 -19.76
CA ALA A 596 15.41 -15.03 -20.63
C ALA A 596 16.12 -15.68 -21.84
N ILE A 597 16.67 -16.88 -21.67
CA ILE A 597 17.36 -17.65 -22.74
C ILE A 597 16.41 -17.98 -23.91
N GLU A 598 15.10 -18.11 -23.65
CA GLU A 598 14.12 -18.38 -24.70
C GLU A 598 13.99 -17.20 -25.70
N MET A 599 14.26 -15.97 -25.28
CA MET A 599 14.29 -14.80 -26.17
C MET A 599 15.35 -14.94 -27.27
N GLU A 600 16.52 -15.49 -26.92
CA GLU A 600 17.60 -15.73 -27.87
C GLU A 600 17.17 -16.73 -28.94
N LYS A 601 16.47 -17.80 -28.53
CA LYS A 601 15.97 -18.82 -29.46
C LYS A 601 14.98 -18.22 -30.45
N VAL A 602 14.06 -17.36 -30.00
CA VAL A 602 13.10 -16.65 -30.86
C VAL A 602 13.84 -15.79 -31.88
N ILE A 603 14.79 -14.95 -31.45
CA ILE A 603 15.52 -14.06 -32.37
C ILE A 603 16.34 -14.87 -33.39
N LYS A 604 17.03 -15.93 -32.94
CA LYS A 604 17.80 -16.81 -33.84
C LYS A 604 16.91 -17.41 -34.93
N GLU A 605 15.72 -17.89 -34.59
CA GLU A 605 14.80 -18.48 -35.58
C GLU A 605 14.23 -17.41 -36.53
N LEU A 606 13.86 -16.22 -36.04
CA LEU A 606 13.42 -15.11 -36.90
C LEU A 606 14.47 -14.76 -37.96
N ARG A 607 15.75 -14.67 -37.57
CA ARG A 607 16.84 -14.34 -38.49
C ARG A 607 17.12 -15.47 -39.48
N LYS A 608 17.02 -16.73 -39.04
CA LYS A 608 17.14 -17.90 -39.92
C LYS A 608 16.04 -17.94 -40.98
N ASP A 609 14.83 -17.49 -40.63
CA ASP A 609 13.70 -17.36 -41.55
C ASP A 609 13.74 -16.08 -42.42
N GLY A 610 14.82 -15.28 -42.34
CA GLY A 610 14.99 -14.05 -43.10
C GLY A 610 14.12 -12.87 -42.63
N ILE A 611 13.51 -12.97 -41.45
CA ILE A 611 12.64 -11.93 -40.89
C ILE A 611 13.47 -10.94 -40.08
N ASN A 612 13.57 -9.70 -40.57
CA ASN A 612 14.40 -8.62 -40.00
C ASN A 612 13.60 -7.53 -39.27
N ILE A 613 12.54 -7.90 -38.56
CA ILE A 613 11.83 -6.95 -37.70
C ILE A 613 12.68 -6.57 -36.47
N PRO A 614 12.56 -5.32 -35.96
CA PRO A 614 13.10 -4.96 -34.66
C PRO A 614 12.47 -5.82 -33.56
N VAL A 615 13.30 -6.24 -32.59
CA VAL A 615 12.84 -7.00 -31.41
C VAL A 615 13.22 -6.24 -30.15
N LEU A 616 12.21 -5.77 -29.42
CA LEU A 616 12.36 -5.10 -28.13
C LEU A 616 12.27 -6.13 -27.01
N LEU A 617 13.21 -6.09 -26.08
CA LEU A 617 13.36 -7.03 -24.98
C LEU A 617 13.29 -6.29 -23.66
N GLY A 618 12.49 -6.82 -22.73
CA GLY A 618 12.35 -6.27 -21.38
C GLY A 618 12.07 -7.35 -20.34
N GLY A 619 12.09 -6.96 -19.07
CA GLY A 619 11.85 -7.84 -17.93
C GLY A 619 12.95 -7.74 -16.87
N ALA A 620 12.65 -8.16 -15.63
CA ALA A 620 13.45 -7.81 -14.45
C ALA A 620 14.90 -8.31 -14.50
N VAL A 621 15.15 -9.41 -15.22
CA VAL A 621 16.48 -10.01 -15.38
C VAL A 621 17.19 -9.60 -16.66
N ILE A 622 16.53 -8.82 -17.53
CA ILE A 622 17.07 -8.42 -18.83
C ILE A 622 17.98 -7.20 -18.67
N THR A 623 19.15 -7.26 -19.31
CA THR A 623 20.16 -6.20 -19.28
C THR A 623 20.52 -5.74 -20.69
N GLU A 624 21.03 -4.52 -20.82
CA GLU A 624 21.50 -3.98 -22.10
C GLU A 624 22.59 -4.85 -22.74
N GLU A 625 23.48 -5.41 -21.91
CA GLU A 625 24.53 -6.33 -22.34
C GLU A 625 23.93 -7.61 -22.98
N PHE A 626 22.96 -8.25 -22.31
CA PHE A 626 22.30 -9.45 -22.84
C PHE A 626 21.60 -9.17 -24.17
N THR A 627 20.81 -8.09 -24.23
CA THR A 627 20.09 -7.75 -25.46
C THR A 627 21.01 -7.47 -26.64
N SER A 628 22.18 -6.86 -26.38
CA SER A 628 23.19 -6.55 -27.41
C SER A 628 23.80 -7.83 -27.98
N GLN A 629 24.10 -8.83 -27.13
CA GLN A 629 24.64 -10.12 -27.57
C GLN A 629 23.70 -10.85 -28.54
N ILE A 630 22.40 -10.75 -28.31
CA ILE A 630 21.38 -11.42 -29.12
C ILE A 630 20.77 -10.52 -30.19
N LYS A 631 21.37 -9.35 -30.45
CA LYS A 631 20.93 -8.36 -31.47
C LYS A 631 19.49 -7.86 -31.29
N GLY A 632 19.02 -7.80 -30.05
CA GLY A 632 17.76 -7.16 -29.66
C GLY A 632 17.93 -5.67 -29.32
N LYS A 633 16.83 -5.03 -28.92
CA LYS A 633 16.81 -3.68 -28.35
C LYS A 633 16.38 -3.75 -26.89
N TYR A 634 17.04 -3.02 -26.02
CA TYR A 634 16.73 -3.03 -24.59
C TYR A 634 15.70 -1.99 -24.20
N ALA A 635 14.76 -2.39 -23.34
CA ALA A 635 13.95 -1.49 -22.53
C ALA A 635 14.13 -1.85 -21.05
N LYS A 636 14.59 -0.88 -20.27
CA LYS A 636 14.79 -1.02 -18.82
C LYS A 636 13.46 -1.11 -18.06
N ASP A 637 12.49 -0.32 -18.48
CA ASP A 637 11.18 -0.16 -17.85
C ASP A 637 10.09 0.12 -18.89
N ALA A 638 8.83 0.16 -18.43
CA ALA A 638 7.70 0.29 -19.32
C ALA A 638 7.66 1.60 -20.12
N LEU A 639 8.11 2.72 -19.55
CA LEU A 639 8.19 4.01 -20.26
C LEU A 639 9.29 4.00 -21.31
N SER A 640 10.47 3.46 -20.96
CA SER A 640 11.57 3.31 -21.89
C SER A 640 11.18 2.40 -23.05
N ALA A 641 10.34 1.38 -22.81
CA ALA A 641 9.81 0.50 -23.85
C ALA A 641 8.97 1.29 -24.85
N VAL A 642 8.00 2.07 -24.38
CA VAL A 642 7.15 2.91 -25.24
C VAL A 642 7.99 3.92 -26.03
N LYS A 643 8.95 4.59 -25.38
CA LYS A 643 9.88 5.50 -26.04
C LYS A 643 10.66 4.78 -27.15
N LYS A 644 11.15 3.57 -26.89
CA LYS A 644 11.92 2.79 -27.87
C LYS A 644 11.04 2.32 -29.03
N VAL A 645 9.80 1.91 -28.77
CA VAL A 645 8.84 1.59 -29.84
C VAL A 645 8.60 2.81 -30.73
N ASN A 646 8.40 3.99 -30.15
CA ASN A 646 8.25 5.25 -30.91
C ASN A 646 9.48 5.57 -31.78
N GLU A 647 10.69 5.29 -31.30
CA GLU A 647 11.93 5.49 -32.07
C GLU A 647 12.11 4.46 -33.20
N LEU A 648 11.56 3.25 -33.06
CA LEU A 648 11.81 2.13 -33.96
C LEU A 648 10.76 1.98 -35.08
N ILE A 649 9.55 2.52 -34.91
CA ILE A 649 8.46 2.47 -35.90
C ILE A 649 8.42 3.73 -36.78
N GLN A 650 9.24 4.75 -36.49
CA GLN A 650 9.29 6.01 -37.26
C GLN A 650 9.74 5.84 -38.72
#